data_AF-A0A7V3UIM7-F1
#
_entry.id   AF-A0A7V3UIM7-F1
#
_cell.length_a   1.000
_cell.length_b   1.000
_cell.length_c   1.000
_cell.angle_alpha   90.00
_cell.angle_beta   90.00
_cell.angle_gamma   90.00
#
_symmetry.space_group_name_H-M   'P 1'
#
loop_
_entity.id
_entity.type
_entity.pdbx_description
1 polymer ?
#
loop_
_entity_poly.entity_id
_entity_poly.type
_entity_poly.pdbx_seq_one_letter_code
_entity_poly.pdbx_strand_id
1 'polypeptide(L)'
;MRPERLLFRVKESQAEDWERGLARLNEKALASLNLAPGDLIQITGKRSTVARVVLTASESDGEEILQLDPLVWENAGIQPGETVEVHRVTPRFTSFVSLVPLESLEPFPHDVELQGILKALVGTPLLRGDRVRVPLFRGKDVYFLVDETTPDGVVVVHQTTQLKLKSSRLSRTKDAGVSFEDIGGLEKELQRVREIIEFPMKYPEVFARLGIEPPKGILLHGPPGTGKTLIARAIANEMGAHFIHINSPEIINKYYGESEARLREKFEEASRNAPSVIFIDEIDAIAPKRVNVAGDVEKRVVAQLLALMDGLVTRGQVVVIGATNIPEVLDPALRRPGRFDREVVIGVPNRIGRRQILHIHTRSMPLAPNVNLDKLSEITHGYVGADLEAIAKEAGMIALRRILPEIIAKGSYYPEDPALDFQVTMEDFIEAFKEIEPSATREFLAERPVLQFKDVGGLKSIKRTLTAILRLSSRYHSLYESSGMAFPKSLLFTGPSGTGKTLLARAMAGESGFTLITVDGPRLFSKWLGESEKGLREVFKMAKHTSPCILFLDEIDSIAPIRRVYGGDESGVTQRMVNQLLRELDALKDFNEVIFLAATNRVDLLDPALLRAGRFDYILEFTAPTLEEREEIFKIYLSPLNLAEDVNLSQLAEQTENFVGSEIEAVCKKARLIALEQFFIDAEEAFGEPPDLRITRSHFLEAIALTRLMRETKK
;
A
#
# COMPACT_ATOMS: atom_id res chain seq x y z
N MET A 1 -46.70 36.38 24.61
CA MET A 1 -45.23 36.51 24.74
C MET A 1 -44.61 35.45 23.86
N ARG A 2 -43.83 35.83 22.84
CA ARG A 2 -43.09 34.88 22.00
C ARG A 2 -41.90 34.36 22.84
N PRO A 3 -41.61 33.06 22.87
CA PRO A 3 -40.43 32.57 23.59
C PRO A 3 -39.18 33.23 22.99
N GLU A 4 -38.32 33.78 23.84
CA GLU A 4 -37.04 34.37 23.43
C GLU A 4 -36.24 33.34 22.65
N ARG A 5 -35.81 33.71 21.44
CA ARG A 5 -35.01 32.86 20.56
C ARG A 5 -33.56 33.00 21.01
N LEU A 6 -33.04 31.99 21.70
CA LEU A 6 -31.64 31.95 22.10
C LEU A 6 -30.86 31.19 21.03
N LEU A 7 -29.80 31.84 20.54
CA LEU A 7 -28.95 31.36 19.46
C LEU A 7 -27.64 30.87 20.06
N PHE A 8 -27.38 29.58 19.96
CA PHE A 8 -26.16 28.99 20.49
C PHE A 8 -25.18 28.67 19.37
N ARG A 9 -23.88 28.87 19.63
CA ARG A 9 -22.83 28.45 18.69
C ARG A 9 -22.45 27.00 18.96
N VAL A 10 -22.49 26.16 17.92
CA VAL A 10 -22.22 24.73 18.06
C VAL A 10 -20.71 24.45 18.15
N LYS A 11 -20.34 23.68 19.16
CA LYS A 11 -18.98 23.13 19.34
C LYS A 11 -19.07 21.60 19.49
N GLU A 12 -17.99 20.91 19.19
CA GLU A 12 -17.90 19.46 19.37
C GLU A 12 -17.86 19.06 20.86
N SER A 13 -18.57 17.99 21.22
CA SER A 13 -18.54 17.42 22.57
C SER A 13 -17.28 16.57 22.82
N GLN A 14 -17.01 16.25 24.09
CA GLN A 14 -15.91 15.35 24.46
C GLN A 14 -16.18 13.92 23.96
N ALA A 15 -15.11 13.15 23.70
CA ALA A 15 -15.17 11.79 23.15
C ALA A 15 -15.99 10.79 24.01
N GLU A 16 -16.12 11.05 25.32
CA GLU A 16 -16.89 10.21 26.24
C GLU A 16 -18.41 10.32 26.06
N ASP A 17 -18.87 11.39 25.41
CA ASP A 17 -20.28 11.69 25.17
C ASP A 17 -20.76 11.31 23.77
N TRP A 18 -19.86 10.81 22.92
CA TRP A 18 -20.15 10.49 21.53
C TRP A 18 -21.23 9.40 21.43
N GLU A 19 -22.17 9.63 20.52
CA GLU A 19 -23.23 8.74 20.07
C GLU A 19 -24.26 8.37 21.16
N ARG A 20 -24.47 9.25 22.14
CA ARG A 20 -25.45 9.12 23.24
C ARG A 20 -26.63 10.10 23.12
N GLY A 21 -26.64 10.97 22.12
CA GLY A 21 -27.69 11.98 21.92
C GLY A 21 -27.68 13.08 22.98
N LEU A 22 -26.50 13.45 23.46
CA LEU A 22 -26.31 14.42 24.54
C LEU A 22 -26.00 15.82 23.99
N ALA A 23 -26.48 16.85 24.71
CA ALA A 23 -26.19 18.25 24.45
C ALA A 23 -25.73 18.91 25.75
N ARG A 24 -24.50 19.42 25.80
CA ARG A 24 -23.99 20.10 26.99
C ARG A 24 -24.20 21.61 26.94
N LEU A 25 -24.72 22.16 28.03
CA LEU A 25 -25.00 23.58 28.23
C LEU A 25 -24.37 24.10 29.53
N ASN A 26 -24.01 25.39 29.54
CA ASN A 26 -23.51 26.11 30.72
C ASN A 26 -24.65 26.42 31.71
N GLU A 27 -24.33 26.64 32.99
CA GLU A 27 -25.32 27.01 34.03
C GLU A 27 -26.12 28.27 33.67
N LYS A 28 -25.47 29.29 33.09
CA LYS A 28 -26.13 30.52 32.62
C LYS A 28 -27.17 30.24 31.52
N ALA A 29 -26.86 29.31 30.60
CA ALA A 29 -27.75 28.91 29.51
C ALA A 29 -28.92 28.03 29.99
N LEU A 30 -28.69 27.20 31.00
CA LEU A 30 -29.76 26.43 31.66
C LEU A 30 -30.75 27.35 32.37
N ALA A 31 -30.23 28.37 33.07
CA ALA A 31 -31.05 29.37 33.74
C ALA A 31 -31.88 30.21 32.75
N SER A 32 -31.30 30.63 31.62
CA SER A 32 -32.04 31.41 30.61
C SER A 32 -33.14 30.59 29.91
N LEU A 33 -32.92 29.30 29.68
CA LEU A 33 -33.88 28.38 29.08
C LEU A 33 -34.86 27.73 30.09
N ASN A 34 -34.72 28.00 31.39
CA ASN A 34 -35.44 27.31 32.47
C ASN A 34 -35.37 25.77 32.36
N LEU A 35 -34.18 25.23 32.10
CA LEU A 35 -33.92 23.80 31.92
C LEU A 35 -33.20 23.22 33.15
N ALA A 36 -33.56 21.98 33.51
CA ALA A 36 -32.80 21.18 34.45
C ALA A 36 -31.91 20.14 33.70
N PRO A 37 -30.77 19.71 34.28
CA PRO A 37 -30.02 18.58 33.74
C PRO A 37 -30.93 17.34 33.58
N GLY A 38 -30.95 16.75 32.40
CA GLY A 38 -31.83 15.63 32.04
C GLY A 38 -33.08 16.03 31.26
N ASP A 39 -33.44 17.32 31.20
CA ASP A 39 -34.51 17.81 30.32
C ASP A 39 -34.14 17.61 28.84
N LEU A 40 -35.16 17.60 27.97
CA LEU A 40 -34.98 17.50 26.53
C LEU A 40 -35.10 18.86 25.86
N ILE A 41 -34.25 19.07 24.88
CA ILE A 41 -34.28 20.21 23.99
C ILE A 41 -34.48 19.76 22.55
N GLN A 42 -35.18 20.59 21.79
CA GLN A 42 -35.27 20.50 20.34
C GLN A 42 -34.32 21.53 19.74
N ILE A 43 -33.44 21.06 18.85
CA ILE A 43 -32.44 21.86 18.17
C ILE A 43 -32.89 22.01 16.72
N THR A 44 -32.97 23.24 16.22
CA THR A 44 -33.41 23.54 14.86
C THR A 44 -32.25 24.09 14.04
N GLY A 45 -31.79 23.29 13.08
CA GLY A 45 -30.86 23.71 12.03
C GLY A 45 -31.52 23.65 10.65
N LYS A 46 -30.91 22.91 9.70
CA LYS A 46 -31.57 22.57 8.42
C LYS A 46 -32.71 21.59 8.63
N ARG A 47 -32.59 20.75 9.66
CA ARG A 47 -33.61 19.86 10.18
C ARG A 47 -33.73 20.07 11.69
N SER A 48 -34.90 19.76 12.24
CA SER A 48 -35.10 19.74 13.68
C SER A 48 -34.74 18.36 14.22
N THR A 49 -34.02 18.30 15.33
CA THR A 49 -33.70 17.06 16.07
C THR A 49 -33.85 17.30 17.57
N VAL A 50 -33.64 16.25 18.38
CA VAL A 50 -33.76 16.30 19.83
C VAL A 50 -32.51 15.80 20.53
N ALA A 51 -32.20 16.39 21.68
CA ALA A 51 -31.07 15.97 22.51
C ALA A 51 -31.38 16.12 24.00
N ARG A 52 -30.68 15.33 24.82
CA ARG A 52 -30.77 15.41 26.28
C ARG A 52 -29.74 16.38 26.84
N VAL A 53 -30.18 17.26 27.72
CA VAL A 53 -29.34 18.29 28.31
C VAL A 53 -28.48 17.74 29.44
N VAL A 54 -27.18 18.02 29.38
CA VAL A 54 -26.20 17.71 30.43
C VAL A 54 -25.44 19.00 30.80
N LEU A 55 -25.02 19.11 32.05
CA LEU A 55 -24.26 20.27 32.53
C LEU A 55 -22.78 20.15 32.11
N THR A 56 -22.20 21.23 31.59
CA THR A 56 -20.74 21.26 31.35
C THR A 56 -19.98 21.86 32.54
N ALA A 57 -18.77 21.36 32.78
CA ALA A 57 -17.89 21.81 33.87
C ALA A 57 -17.01 23.01 33.50
N SER A 58 -16.93 23.39 32.22
CA SER A 58 -16.06 24.47 31.77
C SER A 58 -16.78 25.83 31.78
N GLU A 59 -16.49 26.67 32.77
CA GLU A 59 -16.78 28.10 32.74
C GLU A 59 -15.83 28.80 31.75
N SER A 60 -16.13 28.74 30.46
CA SER A 60 -15.50 29.64 29.49
C SER A 60 -16.35 30.90 29.38
N ASP A 61 -15.79 32.02 29.83
CA ASP A 61 -16.38 33.35 29.81
C ASP A 61 -16.89 33.76 28.40
N GLY A 62 -18.14 34.22 28.35
CA GLY A 62 -18.62 35.15 27.34
C GLY A 62 -19.45 34.61 26.17
N GLU A 63 -19.31 33.35 25.75
CA GLU A 63 -20.05 32.82 24.58
C GLU A 63 -21.09 31.74 24.96
N GLU A 64 -22.30 31.87 24.41
CA GLU A 64 -23.38 30.86 24.50
C GLU A 64 -23.04 29.65 23.61
N ILE A 65 -22.12 28.81 24.11
CA ILE A 65 -21.65 27.60 23.41
C ILE A 65 -22.56 26.42 23.73
N LEU A 66 -22.99 25.71 22.69
CA LEU A 66 -23.70 24.43 22.78
C LEU A 66 -22.78 23.32 22.27
N GLN A 67 -22.38 22.41 23.16
CA GLN A 67 -21.59 21.25 22.76
C GLN A 67 -22.52 20.11 22.35
N LEU A 68 -22.44 19.69 21.09
CA LEU A 68 -23.28 18.63 20.53
C LEU A 68 -22.47 17.39 20.19
N ASP A 69 -23.12 16.25 20.41
CA ASP A 69 -22.68 14.93 19.97
C ASP A 69 -22.67 14.85 18.42
N PRO A 70 -21.63 14.23 17.81
CA PRO A 70 -21.59 13.86 16.39
C PRO A 70 -22.76 13.03 15.85
N LEU A 71 -23.66 12.49 16.66
CA LEU A 71 -24.92 11.95 16.12
C LEU A 71 -25.97 13.05 15.89
N VAL A 72 -26.01 14.03 16.80
CA VAL A 72 -27.02 15.09 16.85
C VAL A 72 -26.77 16.13 15.76
N TRP A 73 -25.51 16.47 15.47
CA TRP A 73 -25.17 17.43 14.40
C TRP A 73 -25.60 16.94 13.00
N GLU A 74 -25.60 15.62 12.76
CA GLU A 74 -25.88 14.95 11.49
C GLU A 74 -27.39 14.88 11.30
N ASN A 75 -28.11 14.52 12.37
CA ASN A 75 -29.57 14.53 12.40
C ASN A 75 -30.12 15.94 12.15
N ALA A 76 -29.47 16.96 12.72
CA ALA A 76 -29.85 18.36 12.53
C ALA A 76 -29.36 18.96 11.20
N GLY A 77 -28.36 18.34 10.56
CA GLY A 77 -27.73 18.80 9.32
C GLY A 77 -26.86 20.05 9.47
N ILE A 78 -26.13 20.16 10.58
CA ILE A 78 -25.41 21.35 11.05
C ILE A 78 -23.90 21.06 11.08
N GLN A 79 -23.06 22.06 10.77
CA GLN A 79 -21.60 21.95 10.89
C GLN A 79 -21.06 22.65 12.15
N PRO A 80 -19.93 22.19 12.73
CA PRO A 80 -19.29 22.88 13.86
C PRO A 80 -19.03 24.36 13.55
N GLY A 81 -19.39 25.23 14.49
CA GLY A 81 -19.23 26.68 14.37
C GLY A 81 -20.47 27.43 13.85
N GLU A 82 -21.50 26.74 13.35
CA GLU A 82 -22.80 27.34 12.99
C GLU A 82 -23.62 27.71 14.25
N THR A 83 -24.53 28.68 14.12
CA THR A 83 -25.46 29.10 15.18
C THR A 83 -26.82 28.45 15.02
N VAL A 84 -27.39 27.93 16.11
CA VAL A 84 -28.61 27.11 16.11
C VAL A 84 -29.65 27.60 17.10
N GLU A 85 -30.92 27.40 16.76
CA GLU A 85 -32.04 27.72 17.66
C GLU A 85 -32.37 26.52 18.55
N VAL A 86 -32.49 26.76 19.86
CA VAL A 86 -32.78 25.72 20.86
C VAL A 86 -34.10 26.02 21.58
N HIS A 87 -34.95 25.01 21.72
CA HIS A 87 -36.24 25.10 22.40
C HIS A 87 -36.42 23.99 23.44
N ARG A 88 -37.01 24.32 24.59
CA ARG A 88 -37.44 23.31 25.57
C ARG A 88 -38.65 22.55 25.04
N VAL A 89 -38.63 21.22 25.16
CA VAL A 89 -39.77 20.37 24.78
C VAL A 89 -40.10 19.39 25.89
N THR A 90 -41.39 19.23 26.18
CA THR A 90 -41.89 18.20 27.10
C THR A 90 -42.04 16.86 26.38
N PRO A 91 -41.31 15.80 26.80
CA PRO A 91 -41.42 14.50 26.17
C PRO A 91 -42.78 13.83 26.37
N ARG A 92 -43.19 13.04 25.39
CA ARG A 92 -44.27 12.04 25.54
C ARG A 92 -43.68 10.65 25.45
N PHE A 93 -44.23 9.70 26.20
CA PHE A 93 -43.85 8.29 26.02
C PHE A 93 -44.45 7.75 24.72
N THR A 94 -43.64 7.05 23.93
CA THR A 94 -44.12 6.39 22.72
C THR A 94 -44.72 5.03 23.05
N SER A 95 -45.83 4.68 22.41
CA SER A 95 -46.42 3.34 22.44
C SER A 95 -45.91 2.46 21.29
N PHE A 96 -45.45 3.08 20.20
CA PHE A 96 -45.03 2.39 18.98
C PHE A 96 -43.93 3.14 18.24
N VAL A 97 -42.89 2.42 17.82
CA VAL A 97 -41.81 2.95 16.98
C VAL A 97 -41.51 2.00 15.83
N SER A 98 -41.45 2.55 14.62
CA SER A 98 -40.97 1.85 13.44
C SER A 98 -39.56 2.32 13.09
N LEU A 99 -38.61 1.39 13.01
CA LEU A 99 -37.22 1.65 12.64
C LEU A 99 -36.86 0.96 11.32
N VAL A 100 -36.01 1.61 10.54
CA VAL A 100 -35.44 1.08 9.29
C VAL A 100 -33.93 1.02 9.46
N PRO A 101 -33.27 -0.15 9.35
CA PRO A 101 -31.83 -0.21 9.41
C PRO A 101 -31.22 0.46 8.18
N LEU A 102 -30.17 1.26 8.37
CA LEU A 102 -29.42 1.87 7.27
C LEU A 102 -28.44 0.87 6.62
N GLU A 103 -28.06 -0.17 7.35
CA GLU A 103 -27.24 -1.29 6.88
C GLU A 103 -28.09 -2.53 6.65
N SER A 104 -27.68 -3.40 5.71
CA SER A 104 -28.34 -4.69 5.51
C SER A 104 -28.12 -5.59 6.75
N LEU A 105 -29.16 -5.71 7.56
CA LEU A 105 -29.25 -6.72 8.61
C LEU A 105 -29.79 -8.02 8.00
N GLU A 106 -28.91 -8.79 7.36
CA GLU A 106 -29.20 -10.18 6.99
C GLU A 106 -28.32 -11.12 7.84
N PRO A 107 -28.91 -12.09 8.55
CA PRO A 107 -30.34 -12.39 8.66
C PRO A 107 -31.11 -11.38 9.53
N PHE A 108 -32.43 -11.31 9.31
CA PHE A 108 -33.34 -10.42 10.05
C PHE A 108 -33.34 -10.74 11.55
N PRO A 109 -33.33 -9.74 12.45
CA PRO A 109 -33.34 -9.98 13.89
C PRO A 109 -34.53 -10.84 14.34
N HIS A 110 -34.27 -11.92 15.08
CA HIS A 110 -35.31 -12.71 15.74
C HIS A 110 -35.96 -11.91 16.89
N ASP A 111 -37.12 -12.35 17.38
CA ASP A 111 -37.86 -11.65 18.46
C ASP A 111 -37.03 -11.39 19.74
N VAL A 112 -36.01 -12.22 20.00
CA VAL A 112 -35.08 -12.08 21.13
C VAL A 112 -34.14 -10.87 20.94
N GLU A 113 -33.70 -10.58 19.71
CA GLU A 113 -32.86 -9.42 19.39
C GLU A 113 -33.66 -8.11 19.40
N LEU A 114 -34.95 -8.15 19.02
CA LEU A 114 -35.84 -6.99 19.12
C LEU A 114 -35.96 -6.50 20.56
N GLN A 115 -35.98 -7.40 21.55
CA GLN A 115 -35.95 -7.03 22.96
C GLN A 115 -34.60 -6.42 23.38
N GLY A 116 -33.49 -6.88 22.80
CA GLY A 116 -32.17 -6.29 23.00
C GLY A 116 -32.09 -4.85 22.49
N ILE A 117 -32.59 -4.62 21.26
CA ILE A 117 -32.71 -3.29 20.65
C ILE A 117 -33.60 -2.39 21.50
N LEU A 118 -34.76 -2.90 21.95
CA LEU A 118 -35.66 -2.14 22.80
C LEU A 118 -34.99 -1.73 24.11
N LYS A 119 -34.27 -2.65 24.79
CA LYS A 119 -33.53 -2.36 26.03
C LYS A 119 -32.49 -1.26 25.85
N ALA A 120 -31.75 -1.27 24.72
CA ALA A 120 -30.76 -0.25 24.42
C ALA A 120 -31.39 1.12 24.12
N LEU A 121 -32.59 1.14 23.55
CA LEU A 121 -33.31 2.36 23.21
C LEU A 121 -34.13 2.93 24.38
N VAL A 122 -34.35 2.19 25.47
CA VAL A 122 -35.14 2.68 26.61
C VAL A 122 -34.53 3.97 27.15
N GLY A 123 -35.36 5.01 27.20
CA GLY A 123 -34.94 6.32 27.67
C GLY A 123 -34.29 7.18 26.59
N THR A 124 -34.08 6.72 25.36
CA THR A 124 -33.54 7.56 24.28
C THR A 124 -34.65 8.46 23.70
N PRO A 125 -34.42 9.79 23.56
CA PRO A 125 -35.34 10.67 22.87
C PRO A 125 -35.27 10.46 21.35
N LEU A 126 -36.42 10.40 20.69
CA LEU A 126 -36.54 10.15 19.26
C LEU A 126 -37.44 11.19 18.60
N LEU A 127 -37.05 11.63 17.41
CA LEU A 127 -37.91 12.35 16.48
C LEU A 127 -37.96 11.60 15.14
N ARG A 128 -39.08 11.71 14.43
CA ARG A 128 -39.23 11.13 13.09
C ARG A 128 -38.15 11.66 12.14
N GLY A 129 -37.40 10.74 11.52
CA GLY A 129 -36.31 11.04 10.60
C GLY A 129 -34.92 11.13 11.25
N ASP A 130 -34.82 11.03 12.58
CA ASP A 130 -33.53 10.94 13.28
C ASP A 130 -32.85 9.60 13.02
N ARG A 131 -31.50 9.62 12.99
CA ARG A 131 -30.64 8.44 13.05
C ARG A 131 -30.32 8.12 14.49
N VAL A 132 -30.39 6.84 14.83
CA VAL A 132 -30.16 6.34 16.19
C VAL A 132 -29.17 5.20 16.11
N ARG A 133 -28.12 5.29 16.93
CA ARG A 133 -27.18 4.19 17.15
C ARG A 133 -27.80 3.20 18.12
N VAL A 134 -27.78 1.92 17.76
CA VAL A 134 -28.07 0.83 18.68
C VAL A 134 -26.83 -0.07 18.77
N PRO A 135 -26.19 -0.15 19.95
CA PRO A 135 -25.11 -1.10 20.16
C PRO A 135 -25.70 -2.52 20.18
N LEU A 136 -25.49 -3.28 19.10
CA LEU A 136 -25.93 -4.68 19.01
C LEU A 136 -24.85 -5.62 19.59
N PHE A 137 -25.25 -6.86 19.90
CA PHE A 137 -24.46 -7.85 20.66
C PHE A 137 -23.26 -8.47 19.89
N ARG A 138 -22.65 -7.72 18.97
CA ARG A 138 -21.50 -8.16 18.16
C ARG A 138 -20.34 -7.16 18.13
N GLY A 139 -20.34 -6.18 19.04
CA GLY A 139 -19.35 -5.08 19.03
C GLY A 139 -19.45 -4.16 17.80
N LYS A 140 -20.49 -4.33 16.98
CA LYS A 140 -20.78 -3.50 15.81
C LYS A 140 -21.98 -2.62 16.11
N ASP A 141 -21.79 -1.33 15.97
CA ASP A 141 -22.83 -0.32 16.10
C ASP A 141 -23.65 -0.26 14.82
N VAL A 142 -24.97 -0.41 14.95
CA VAL A 142 -25.87 -0.33 13.81
C VAL A 142 -26.74 0.90 13.92
N TYR A 143 -26.82 1.63 12.81
CA TYR A 143 -27.62 2.83 12.68
C TYR A 143 -29.00 2.52 12.13
N PHE A 144 -30.01 3.02 12.84
CA PHE A 144 -31.41 2.92 12.46
C PHE A 144 -31.98 4.31 12.17
N LEU A 145 -32.80 4.40 11.14
CA LEU A 145 -33.61 5.58 10.83
C LEU A 145 -35.00 5.42 11.47
N VAL A 146 -35.45 6.44 12.20
CA VAL A 146 -36.81 6.49 12.76
C VAL A 146 -37.80 6.85 11.65
N ASP A 147 -38.62 5.88 11.24
CA ASP A 147 -39.59 6.07 10.15
C ASP A 147 -40.91 6.66 10.66
N GLU A 148 -41.45 6.08 11.72
CA GLU A 148 -42.76 6.44 12.31
C GLU A 148 -42.74 6.28 13.83
N THR A 149 -43.40 7.19 14.54
CA THR A 149 -43.57 7.18 16.00
C THR A 149 -45.03 7.44 16.37
N THR A 150 -45.57 6.78 17.40
CA THR A 150 -46.92 7.05 17.90
C THR A 150 -46.87 7.39 19.39
N PRO A 151 -47.23 8.61 19.83
CA PRO A 151 -47.75 9.75 19.05
C PRO A 151 -46.70 10.46 18.18
N ASP A 152 -47.15 11.26 17.20
CA ASP A 152 -46.27 12.11 16.40
C ASP A 152 -45.65 13.24 17.24
N GLY A 153 -44.36 13.49 17.05
CA GLY A 153 -43.61 14.54 17.74
C GLY A 153 -42.40 13.99 18.50
N VAL A 154 -41.91 14.76 19.48
CA VAL A 154 -40.80 14.36 20.34
C VAL A 154 -41.25 13.29 21.32
N VAL A 155 -40.69 12.09 21.20
CA VAL A 155 -41.05 10.95 22.04
C VAL A 155 -39.85 10.34 22.74
N VAL A 156 -40.09 9.70 23.89
CA VAL A 156 -39.09 8.91 24.62
C VAL A 156 -39.54 7.47 24.69
N VAL A 157 -38.63 6.55 24.37
CA VAL A 157 -38.90 5.11 24.38
C VAL A 157 -39.06 4.60 25.81
N HIS A 158 -40.17 3.93 26.08
CA HIS A 158 -40.45 3.26 27.34
C HIS A 158 -40.33 1.72 27.19
N GLN A 159 -40.19 0.98 28.29
CA GLN A 159 -40.09 -0.49 28.26
C GLN A 159 -41.30 -1.20 27.63
N THR A 160 -42.45 -0.52 27.60
CA THR A 160 -43.72 -1.03 27.05
C THR A 160 -43.94 -0.69 25.58
N THR A 161 -42.97 -0.05 24.92
CA THR A 161 -43.07 0.38 23.51
C THR A 161 -43.02 -0.82 22.57
N GLN A 162 -43.94 -0.91 21.62
CA GLN A 162 -43.88 -1.91 20.55
C GLN A 162 -42.92 -1.44 19.44
N LEU A 163 -41.90 -2.25 19.14
CA LEU A 163 -40.89 -1.94 18.12
C LEU A 163 -41.13 -2.80 16.88
N LYS A 164 -41.17 -2.16 15.70
CA LYS A 164 -41.26 -2.84 14.40
C LYS A 164 -40.08 -2.46 13.53
N LEU A 165 -39.37 -3.46 13.01
CA LEU A 165 -38.33 -3.25 12.01
C LEU A 165 -38.92 -3.41 10.62
N LYS A 166 -38.76 -2.39 9.77
CA LYS A 166 -39.06 -2.48 8.34
C LYS A 166 -37.76 -2.79 7.58
N SER A 167 -37.81 -3.70 6.61
CA SER A 167 -36.67 -3.96 5.71
C SER A 167 -36.36 -2.69 4.92
N SER A 168 -35.09 -2.32 4.76
CA SER A 168 -34.73 -1.15 3.97
C SER A 168 -35.25 -1.31 2.52
N ARG A 169 -36.23 -0.48 2.15
CA ARG A 169 -36.64 -0.26 0.75
C ARG A 169 -35.99 0.99 0.17
N LEU A 170 -34.95 1.51 0.84
CA LEU A 170 -34.13 2.56 0.27
C LEU A 170 -33.42 1.97 -0.94
N SER A 171 -33.76 2.52 -2.09
CA SER A 171 -33.18 2.25 -3.39
C SER A 171 -31.67 2.02 -3.28
N ARG A 172 -31.17 1.02 -4.01
CA ARG A 172 -29.76 0.74 -4.34
C ARG A 172 -29.05 1.90 -5.08
N THR A 173 -29.27 3.14 -4.67
CA THR A 173 -28.70 4.34 -5.27
C THR A 173 -28.19 5.26 -4.18
N LYS A 174 -27.18 4.75 -3.48
CA LYS A 174 -25.91 5.42 -3.21
C LYS A 174 -24.99 4.27 -2.83
N ASP A 175 -24.04 3.98 -3.70
CA ASP A 175 -22.90 3.11 -3.36
C ASP A 175 -22.50 3.44 -1.92
N ALA A 176 -22.30 2.42 -1.07
CA ALA A 176 -21.65 2.60 0.21
C ALA A 176 -20.33 3.34 -0.08
N GLY A 177 -20.36 4.64 0.10
CA GLY A 177 -19.39 5.50 -0.52
C GLY A 177 -18.08 5.31 0.22
N VAL A 178 -17.04 4.91 -0.51
CA VAL A 178 -15.69 4.74 0.04
C VAL A 178 -15.33 6.04 0.76
N SER A 179 -14.98 5.93 2.04
CA SER A 179 -14.57 7.03 2.88
C SER A 179 -13.04 7.14 2.89
N PHE A 180 -12.50 8.25 3.38
CA PHE A 180 -11.04 8.42 3.48
C PHE A 180 -10.39 7.44 4.45
N GLU A 181 -11.14 6.98 5.44
CA GLU A 181 -10.71 5.96 6.40
C GLU A 181 -10.51 4.59 5.75
N ASP A 182 -11.09 4.39 4.55
CA ASP A 182 -10.94 3.17 3.77
C ASP A 182 -9.70 3.20 2.85
N ILE A 183 -8.91 4.28 2.85
CA ILE A 183 -7.69 4.43 2.06
C ILE A 183 -6.46 4.49 2.98
N GLY A 184 -5.62 3.45 2.92
CA GLY A 184 -4.38 3.39 3.70
C GLY A 184 -3.14 3.76 2.89
N GLY A 185 -2.17 4.43 3.53
CA GLY A 185 -0.80 4.57 3.02
C GLY A 185 -0.54 5.62 1.96
N LEU A 186 -1.54 6.40 1.56
CA LEU A 186 -1.46 7.40 0.48
C LEU A 186 -1.78 8.83 0.95
N GLU A 187 -1.54 9.13 2.22
CA GLU A 187 -1.92 10.41 2.86
C GLU A 187 -1.38 11.63 2.09
N LYS A 188 -0.13 11.59 1.63
CA LYS A 188 0.52 12.70 0.92
C LYS A 188 -0.06 12.90 -0.49
N GLU A 189 -0.22 11.81 -1.21
CA GLU A 189 -0.76 11.78 -2.57
C GLU A 189 -2.21 12.26 -2.56
N LEU A 190 -2.98 11.76 -1.59
CA LEU A 190 -4.38 12.09 -1.39
C LEU A 190 -4.57 13.55 -0.99
N GLN A 191 -3.73 14.10 -0.10
CA GLN A 191 -3.72 15.53 0.22
C GLN A 191 -3.47 16.37 -1.03
N ARG A 192 -2.50 15.98 -1.87
CA ARG A 192 -2.17 16.72 -3.09
C ARG A 192 -3.32 16.70 -4.10
N VAL A 193 -3.96 15.55 -4.31
CA VAL A 193 -5.12 15.43 -5.21
C VAL A 193 -6.30 16.23 -4.65
N ARG A 194 -6.51 16.18 -3.33
CA ARG A 194 -7.52 16.97 -2.62
C ARG A 194 -7.33 18.47 -2.84
N GLU A 195 -6.13 19.01 -2.63
CA GLU A 195 -5.86 20.44 -2.84
C GLU A 195 -6.17 20.89 -4.29
N ILE A 196 -5.83 20.05 -5.27
CA ILE A 196 -6.04 20.34 -6.69
C ILE A 196 -7.53 20.39 -7.05
N ILE A 197 -8.37 19.55 -6.44
CA ILE A 197 -9.80 19.44 -6.77
C ILE A 197 -10.65 20.34 -5.85
N GLU A 198 -10.35 20.39 -4.56
CA GLU A 198 -11.12 21.09 -3.53
C GLU A 198 -10.97 22.62 -3.64
N PHE A 199 -9.76 23.13 -3.87
CA PHE A 199 -9.52 24.58 -3.88
C PHE A 199 -10.25 25.32 -5.00
N PRO A 200 -10.25 24.83 -6.27
CA PRO A 200 -11.05 25.45 -7.33
C PRO A 200 -12.54 25.50 -7.03
N MET A 201 -13.08 24.47 -6.37
CA MET A 201 -14.52 24.39 -6.07
C MET A 201 -14.91 25.22 -4.86
N LYS A 202 -14.10 25.27 -3.80
CA LYS A 202 -14.38 26.04 -2.58
C LYS A 202 -14.07 27.53 -2.71
N TYR A 203 -13.02 27.91 -3.44
CA TYR A 203 -12.52 29.28 -3.48
C TYR A 203 -12.40 29.85 -4.91
N PRO A 204 -13.46 29.80 -5.75
CA PRO A 204 -13.38 30.28 -7.14
C PRO A 204 -13.03 31.78 -7.24
N GLU A 205 -13.43 32.59 -6.26
CA GLU A 205 -13.12 34.03 -6.23
C GLU A 205 -11.62 34.31 -6.06
N VAL A 206 -10.91 33.45 -5.34
CA VAL A 206 -9.46 33.59 -5.11
C VAL A 206 -8.70 33.36 -6.41
N PHE A 207 -9.09 32.33 -7.17
CA PHE A 207 -8.52 32.04 -8.49
C PHE A 207 -8.77 33.20 -9.47
N ALA A 208 -9.98 33.75 -9.49
CA ALA A 208 -10.34 34.89 -10.32
C ALA A 208 -9.54 36.16 -9.99
N ARG A 209 -9.31 36.44 -8.69
CA ARG A 209 -8.49 37.59 -8.25
C ARG A 209 -7.00 37.42 -8.55
N LEU A 210 -6.49 36.21 -8.44
CA LEU A 210 -5.09 35.88 -8.74
C LEU A 210 -4.84 35.75 -10.26
N GLY A 211 -5.88 35.73 -11.08
CA GLY A 211 -5.75 35.57 -12.54
C GLY A 211 -5.21 34.19 -12.95
N ILE A 212 -5.39 33.18 -12.09
CA ILE A 212 -4.94 31.82 -12.34
C ILE A 212 -6.11 30.95 -12.80
N GLU A 213 -5.91 30.17 -13.85
CA GLU A 213 -6.91 29.21 -14.30
C GLU A 213 -6.87 27.96 -13.41
N PRO A 214 -8.04 27.43 -13.00
CA PRO A 214 -8.10 26.18 -12.27
C PRO A 214 -7.64 25.02 -13.17
N PRO A 215 -6.95 24.02 -12.61
CA PRO A 215 -6.51 22.85 -13.38
C PRO A 215 -7.72 22.07 -13.89
N LYS A 216 -7.70 21.69 -15.17
CA LYS A 216 -8.82 20.98 -15.81
C LYS A 216 -8.79 19.47 -15.57
N GLY A 217 -7.59 18.92 -15.44
CA GLY A 217 -7.42 17.49 -15.25
C GLY A 217 -6.17 17.07 -14.49
N ILE A 218 -6.28 15.89 -13.88
CA ILE A 218 -5.23 15.23 -13.11
C ILE A 218 -4.97 13.85 -13.73
N LEU A 219 -3.71 13.53 -13.97
CA LEU A 219 -3.30 12.20 -14.40
C LEU A 219 -2.68 11.45 -13.21
N LEU A 220 -3.34 10.40 -12.77
CA LEU A 220 -2.86 9.45 -11.77
C LEU A 220 -2.09 8.33 -12.47
N HIS A 221 -0.83 8.10 -12.10
CA HIS A 221 -0.06 7.00 -12.69
C HIS A 221 0.76 6.23 -11.66
N GLY A 222 1.07 4.97 -11.95
CA GLY A 222 1.71 4.05 -10.99
C GLY A 222 1.45 2.58 -11.31
N PRO A 223 1.95 1.64 -10.49
CA PRO A 223 1.65 0.22 -10.68
C PRO A 223 0.15 -0.08 -10.55
N PRO A 224 -0.35 -1.16 -11.20
CA PRO A 224 -1.71 -1.62 -11.02
C PRO A 224 -1.96 -2.06 -9.57
N GLY A 225 -3.21 -1.99 -9.10
CA GLY A 225 -3.57 -2.46 -7.76
C GLY A 225 -3.18 -1.52 -6.60
N THR A 226 -2.73 -0.30 -6.90
CA THR A 226 -2.40 0.75 -5.90
C THR A 226 -3.61 1.58 -5.43
N GLY A 227 -4.81 1.30 -5.95
CA GLY A 227 -6.04 1.95 -5.49
C GLY A 227 -6.37 3.28 -6.17
N LYS A 228 -5.89 3.55 -7.39
CA LYS A 228 -6.17 4.81 -8.13
C LYS A 228 -7.67 5.10 -8.28
N THR A 229 -8.44 4.06 -8.61
CA THR A 229 -9.91 4.11 -8.74
C THR A 229 -10.58 4.39 -7.38
N LEU A 230 -10.04 3.85 -6.28
CA LEU A 230 -10.54 4.08 -4.93
C LEU A 230 -10.31 5.54 -4.50
N ILE A 231 -9.14 6.12 -4.79
CA ILE A 231 -8.83 7.52 -4.48
C ILE A 231 -9.81 8.47 -5.16
N ALA A 232 -10.03 8.30 -6.47
CA ALA A 232 -10.94 9.16 -7.21
C ALA A 232 -12.38 9.07 -6.69
N ARG A 233 -12.83 7.86 -6.33
CA ARG A 233 -14.17 7.63 -5.77
C ARG A 233 -14.32 8.25 -4.38
N ALA A 234 -13.33 8.10 -3.51
CA ALA A 234 -13.37 8.66 -2.15
C ALA A 234 -13.40 10.19 -2.18
N ILE A 235 -12.60 10.82 -3.04
CA ILE A 235 -12.58 12.28 -3.18
C ILE A 235 -13.91 12.82 -3.69
N ALA A 236 -14.51 12.18 -4.70
CA ALA A 236 -15.82 12.61 -5.18
C ALA A 236 -16.90 12.52 -4.09
N ASN A 237 -16.84 11.48 -3.25
CA ASN A 237 -17.79 11.24 -2.18
C ASN A 237 -17.69 12.27 -1.03
N GLU A 238 -16.49 12.58 -0.52
CA GLU A 238 -16.31 13.60 0.54
C GLU A 238 -16.66 15.01 0.05
N MET A 239 -16.40 15.30 -1.23
CA MET A 239 -16.78 16.58 -1.83
C MET A 239 -18.28 16.67 -2.14
N GLY A 240 -19.04 15.57 -2.04
CA GLY A 240 -20.43 15.52 -2.44
C GLY A 240 -20.64 15.78 -3.94
N ALA A 241 -19.62 15.53 -4.77
CA ALA A 241 -19.64 15.75 -6.21
C ALA A 241 -20.22 14.54 -6.96
N HIS A 242 -20.87 14.78 -8.10
CA HIS A 242 -21.37 13.70 -8.94
C HIS A 242 -20.20 12.91 -9.57
N PHE A 243 -20.06 11.63 -9.23
CA PHE A 243 -18.97 10.78 -9.73
C PHE A 243 -19.39 10.04 -11.01
N ILE A 244 -18.66 10.27 -12.10
CA ILE A 244 -18.86 9.58 -13.38
C ILE A 244 -17.65 8.70 -13.65
N HIS A 245 -17.85 7.39 -13.55
CA HIS A 245 -16.82 6.40 -13.88
C HIS A 245 -16.91 6.01 -15.35
N ILE A 246 -15.80 6.15 -16.08
CA ILE A 246 -15.64 5.73 -17.46
C ILE A 246 -14.53 4.68 -17.51
N ASN A 247 -14.91 3.46 -17.86
CA ASN A 247 -13.94 2.39 -18.10
C ASN A 247 -13.56 2.39 -19.59
N SER A 248 -12.28 2.58 -19.90
CA SER A 248 -11.81 2.78 -21.28
C SER A 248 -12.19 1.66 -22.27
N PRO A 249 -12.14 0.35 -21.92
CA PRO A 249 -12.62 -0.73 -22.78
C PRO A 249 -14.13 -0.67 -23.11
N GLU A 250 -14.96 -0.10 -22.24
CA GLU A 250 -16.42 0.01 -22.46
C GLU A 250 -16.78 1.03 -23.54
N ILE A 251 -15.86 1.96 -23.82
CA ILE A 251 -16.03 3.00 -24.82
C ILE A 251 -15.67 2.48 -26.22
N ILE A 252 -14.77 1.51 -26.35
CA ILE A 252 -14.27 1.02 -27.64
C ILE A 252 -15.21 -0.06 -28.21
N ASN A 253 -16.17 0.37 -29.03
CA ASN A 253 -17.04 -0.53 -29.80
C ASN A 253 -16.54 -0.70 -31.24
N LYS A 254 -16.85 -1.84 -31.85
CA LYS A 254 -16.58 -2.12 -33.28
C LYS A 254 -17.43 -1.27 -34.25
N TYR A 255 -18.49 -0.63 -33.75
CA TYR A 255 -19.44 0.14 -34.56
C TYR A 255 -19.00 1.59 -34.70
N TYR A 256 -19.03 2.09 -35.93
CA TYR A 256 -18.49 3.40 -36.32
C TYR A 256 -19.22 4.56 -35.61
N GLY A 257 -18.47 5.44 -34.93
CA GLY A 257 -18.98 6.69 -34.34
C GLY A 257 -19.70 6.54 -32.98
N GLU A 258 -20.01 5.33 -32.54
CA GLU A 258 -20.71 5.11 -31.26
C GLU A 258 -19.83 5.46 -30.05
N SER A 259 -18.53 5.15 -30.13
CA SER A 259 -17.54 5.49 -29.09
C SER A 259 -17.43 7.00 -28.84
N GLU A 260 -17.44 7.79 -29.92
CA GLU A 260 -17.34 9.25 -29.86
C GLU A 260 -18.59 9.87 -29.25
N ALA A 261 -19.77 9.37 -29.62
CA ALA A 261 -21.05 9.83 -29.11
C ALA A 261 -21.20 9.53 -27.60
N ARG A 262 -20.84 8.32 -27.16
CA ARG A 262 -20.85 7.94 -25.72
C ARG A 262 -19.93 8.81 -24.88
N LEU A 263 -18.73 9.08 -25.37
CA LEU A 263 -17.79 9.95 -24.65
C LEU A 263 -18.34 11.38 -24.52
N ARG A 264 -18.97 11.90 -25.58
CA ARG A 264 -19.62 13.22 -25.53
C ARG A 264 -20.78 13.26 -24.54
N GLU A 265 -21.66 12.25 -24.58
CA GLU A 265 -22.80 12.15 -23.67
C GLU A 265 -22.36 12.17 -22.20
N LYS A 266 -21.27 11.46 -21.86
CA LYS A 266 -20.71 11.44 -20.48
C LYS A 266 -20.17 12.79 -20.03
N PHE A 267 -19.51 13.54 -20.91
CA PHE A 267 -19.03 14.89 -20.59
C PHE A 267 -20.19 15.91 -20.47
N GLU A 268 -21.26 15.74 -21.27
CA GLU A 268 -22.48 16.54 -21.16
C GLU A 268 -23.29 16.21 -19.90
N GLU A 269 -23.33 14.93 -19.50
CA GLU A 269 -23.89 14.47 -18.22
C GLU A 269 -23.15 15.12 -17.03
N ALA A 270 -21.81 15.09 -17.06
CA ALA A 270 -20.96 15.74 -16.06
C ALA A 270 -21.26 17.24 -15.94
N SER A 271 -21.31 17.93 -17.09
CA SER A 271 -21.54 19.37 -17.15
C SER A 271 -22.94 19.76 -16.64
N ARG A 272 -23.96 18.91 -16.83
CA ARG A 272 -25.31 19.12 -16.32
C ARG A 272 -25.43 18.88 -14.80
N ASN A 273 -24.66 17.93 -14.27
CA ASN A 273 -24.67 17.52 -12.87
C ASN A 273 -23.53 18.16 -12.04
N ALA A 274 -23.02 19.32 -12.46
CA ALA A 274 -21.94 20.01 -11.76
C ALA A 274 -22.36 20.43 -10.32
N PRO A 275 -21.49 20.29 -9.30
CA PRO A 275 -20.09 19.86 -9.36
C PRO A 275 -19.93 18.36 -9.59
N SER A 276 -19.04 17.97 -10.51
CA SER A 276 -18.86 16.58 -10.92
C SER A 276 -17.39 16.21 -11.17
N VAL A 277 -17.05 14.95 -10.90
CA VAL A 277 -15.73 14.37 -11.20
C VAL A 277 -15.89 13.29 -12.26
N ILE A 278 -15.20 13.45 -13.39
CA ILE A 278 -15.11 12.43 -14.43
C ILE A 278 -13.84 11.61 -14.17
N PHE A 279 -13.98 10.33 -13.88
CA PHE A 279 -12.85 9.42 -13.74
C PHE A 279 -12.75 8.49 -14.95
N ILE A 280 -11.62 8.54 -15.64
CA ILE A 280 -11.31 7.69 -16.79
C ILE A 280 -10.23 6.69 -16.37
N ASP A 281 -10.62 5.43 -16.19
CA ASP A 281 -9.66 4.35 -15.89
C ASP A 281 -9.03 3.81 -17.15
N GLU A 282 -7.79 3.33 -17.06
CA GLU A 282 -7.00 2.80 -18.18
C GLU A 282 -7.00 3.72 -19.42
N ILE A 283 -6.77 5.03 -19.22
CA ILE A 283 -6.84 6.04 -20.30
C ILE A 283 -5.88 5.75 -21.46
N ASP A 284 -4.81 4.98 -21.21
CA ASP A 284 -3.89 4.48 -22.22
C ASP A 284 -4.54 3.55 -23.26
N ALA A 285 -5.66 2.90 -22.94
CA ALA A 285 -6.41 2.09 -23.90
C ALA A 285 -7.16 2.93 -24.95
N ILE A 286 -7.71 4.09 -24.56
CA ILE A 286 -8.44 4.98 -25.47
C ILE A 286 -7.57 6.08 -26.08
N ALA A 287 -6.42 6.38 -25.47
CA ALA A 287 -5.51 7.44 -25.94
C ALA A 287 -4.03 7.03 -26.08
N PRO A 288 -3.72 5.91 -26.76
CA PRO A 288 -2.34 5.55 -27.06
C PRO A 288 -1.66 6.53 -28.04
N LYS A 289 -0.33 6.53 -28.07
CA LYS A 289 0.47 7.27 -29.06
C LYS A 289 0.03 6.93 -30.49
N ARG A 290 -0.34 7.96 -31.25
CA ARG A 290 -0.84 7.86 -32.64
C ARG A 290 0.06 7.07 -33.61
N VAL A 291 1.36 6.99 -33.33
CA VAL A 291 2.35 6.25 -34.13
C VAL A 291 2.19 4.74 -34.00
N ASN A 292 1.72 4.27 -32.84
CA ASN A 292 1.61 2.83 -32.53
C ASN A 292 0.25 2.23 -32.90
N VAL A 293 -0.66 3.04 -33.44
CA VAL A 293 -2.06 2.69 -33.66
C VAL A 293 -2.33 2.49 -35.15
N ALA A 294 -2.69 1.26 -35.53
CA ALA A 294 -3.10 0.92 -36.89
C ALA A 294 -4.56 1.33 -37.20
N GLY A 295 -5.42 1.43 -36.18
CA GLY A 295 -6.85 1.71 -36.35
C GLY A 295 -7.23 3.20 -36.41
N ASP A 296 -8.04 3.59 -37.40
CA ASP A 296 -8.56 4.97 -37.54
C ASP A 296 -9.65 5.32 -36.52
N VAL A 297 -10.24 4.33 -35.84
CA VAL A 297 -11.27 4.56 -34.80
C VAL A 297 -10.63 5.12 -33.53
N GLU A 298 -9.56 4.50 -33.05
CA GLU A 298 -8.82 4.94 -31.85
C GLU A 298 -8.28 6.37 -32.01
N LYS A 299 -7.67 6.69 -33.16
CA LYS A 299 -7.17 8.06 -33.45
C LYS A 299 -8.26 9.12 -33.35
N ARG A 300 -9.49 8.80 -33.75
CA ARG A 300 -10.64 9.72 -33.67
C ARG A 300 -11.16 9.86 -32.25
N VAL A 301 -11.20 8.78 -31.48
CA VAL A 301 -11.54 8.83 -30.05
C VAL A 301 -10.55 9.72 -29.29
N VAL A 302 -9.24 9.62 -29.57
CA VAL A 302 -8.23 10.54 -29.01
C VAL A 302 -8.54 11.99 -29.37
N ALA A 303 -8.80 12.27 -30.65
CA ALA A 303 -9.09 13.62 -31.11
C ALA A 303 -10.36 14.19 -30.45
N GLN A 304 -11.40 13.37 -30.28
CA GLN A 304 -12.63 13.75 -29.60
C GLN A 304 -12.40 14.02 -28.11
N LEU A 305 -11.61 13.20 -27.41
CA LEU A 305 -11.26 13.43 -26.01
C LEU A 305 -10.50 14.76 -25.83
N LEU A 306 -9.54 15.05 -26.72
CA LEU A 306 -8.82 16.34 -26.73
C LEU A 306 -9.78 17.52 -26.91
N ALA A 307 -10.71 17.42 -27.87
CA ALA A 307 -11.70 18.46 -28.12
C ALA A 307 -12.65 18.67 -26.94
N LEU A 308 -13.05 17.60 -26.25
CA LEU A 308 -13.89 17.69 -25.05
C LEU A 308 -13.15 18.34 -23.89
N MET A 309 -11.88 18.00 -23.66
CA MET A 309 -11.03 18.62 -22.62
C MET A 309 -10.81 20.12 -22.89
N ASP A 310 -10.53 20.49 -24.13
CA ASP A 310 -10.33 21.89 -24.52
C ASP A 310 -11.66 22.68 -24.41
N GLY A 311 -12.78 22.03 -24.74
CA GLY A 311 -14.14 22.56 -24.67
C GLY A 311 -14.76 22.61 -23.28
N LEU A 312 -14.08 22.14 -22.23
CA LEU A 312 -14.51 22.35 -20.84
C LEU A 312 -14.29 23.84 -20.49
N VAL A 313 -15.38 24.62 -20.58
CA VAL A 313 -15.47 26.05 -20.20
C VAL A 313 -16.13 26.23 -18.82
N THR A 314 -16.47 25.14 -18.14
CA THR A 314 -17.03 25.23 -16.78
C THR A 314 -16.00 25.86 -15.86
N ARG A 315 -16.43 26.79 -14.99
CA ARG A 315 -15.57 27.56 -14.05
C ARG A 315 -14.92 26.69 -12.97
N GLY A 316 -14.22 25.61 -13.33
CA GLY A 316 -13.59 24.65 -12.43
C GLY A 316 -14.55 23.71 -11.70
N GLN A 317 -15.83 23.62 -12.11
CA GLN A 317 -16.83 22.75 -11.45
C GLN A 317 -16.86 21.32 -12.01
N VAL A 318 -16.15 21.06 -13.10
CA VAL A 318 -15.95 19.72 -13.65
C VAL A 318 -14.47 19.46 -13.72
N VAL A 319 -14.02 18.38 -13.07
CA VAL A 319 -12.61 17.97 -13.06
C VAL A 319 -12.50 16.57 -13.66
N VAL A 320 -11.50 16.38 -14.54
CA VAL A 320 -11.23 15.10 -15.19
C VAL A 320 -10.02 14.43 -14.56
N ILE A 321 -10.19 13.23 -14.04
CA ILE A 321 -9.12 12.41 -13.47
C ILE A 321 -8.88 11.23 -14.43
N GLY A 322 -7.68 11.14 -15.01
CA GLY A 322 -7.26 9.99 -15.80
C GLY A 322 -6.37 9.07 -14.98
N ALA A 323 -6.55 7.75 -15.05
CA ALA A 323 -5.65 6.77 -14.46
C ALA A 323 -4.95 5.95 -15.54
N THR A 324 -3.63 5.78 -15.43
CA THR A 324 -2.84 4.94 -16.34
C THR A 324 -1.74 4.20 -15.59
N ASN A 325 -1.39 3.00 -16.02
CA ASN A 325 -0.23 2.29 -15.47
C ASN A 325 1.07 2.74 -16.14
N ILE A 326 1.01 3.07 -17.44
CA ILE A 326 2.17 3.37 -18.27
C ILE A 326 2.00 4.75 -18.92
N PRO A 327 2.37 5.85 -18.25
CA PRO A 327 2.17 7.21 -18.76
C PRO A 327 2.95 7.52 -20.05
N GLU A 328 3.92 6.65 -20.42
CA GLU A 328 4.72 6.78 -21.62
C GLU A 328 4.00 6.30 -22.89
N VAL A 329 2.95 5.48 -22.76
CA VAL A 329 2.13 5.00 -23.89
C VAL A 329 1.09 6.04 -24.31
N LEU A 330 0.71 6.93 -23.39
CA LEU A 330 -0.30 7.98 -23.60
C LEU A 330 0.13 9.01 -24.66
N ASP A 331 -0.83 9.52 -25.42
CA ASP A 331 -0.62 10.63 -26.37
C ASP A 331 -0.03 11.86 -25.63
N PRO A 332 1.16 12.37 -26.01
CA PRO A 332 1.77 13.53 -25.37
C PRO A 332 0.91 14.80 -25.42
N ALA A 333 -0.05 14.90 -26.34
CA ALA A 333 -0.96 16.02 -26.43
C ALA A 333 -1.89 16.11 -25.22
N LEU A 334 -2.24 14.99 -24.58
CA LEU A 334 -3.07 14.97 -23.37
C LEU A 334 -2.34 15.53 -22.15
N ARG A 335 -1.01 15.40 -22.12
CA ARG A 335 -0.13 15.83 -21.01
C ARG A 335 0.29 17.31 -21.11
N ARG A 336 -0.25 18.06 -22.06
CA ARG A 336 0.06 19.49 -22.23
C ARG A 336 -0.80 20.33 -21.28
N PRO A 337 -0.28 21.49 -20.82
CA PRO A 337 -1.07 22.46 -20.06
C PRO A 337 -2.37 22.84 -20.79
N GLY A 338 -3.46 22.96 -20.04
CA GLY A 338 -4.84 23.12 -20.50
C GLY A 338 -5.64 21.81 -20.55
N ARG A 339 -5.05 20.66 -20.19
CA ARG A 339 -5.68 19.31 -20.23
C ARG A 339 -5.37 18.54 -18.94
N PHE A 340 -4.41 17.61 -18.96
CA PHE A 340 -3.85 17.04 -17.74
C PHE A 340 -2.69 17.91 -17.26
N ASP A 341 -3.03 18.91 -16.45
CA ASP A 341 -2.10 19.93 -15.94
C ASP A 341 -1.21 19.41 -14.81
N ARG A 342 -1.70 18.37 -14.12
CA ARG A 342 -1.06 17.80 -12.95
C ARG A 342 -0.92 16.30 -13.11
N GLU A 343 0.29 15.80 -12.85
CA GLU A 343 0.58 14.38 -12.76
C GLU A 343 0.86 14.03 -11.30
N VAL A 344 0.21 12.98 -10.80
CA VAL A 344 0.42 12.44 -9.45
C VAL A 344 0.85 10.99 -9.57
N VAL A 345 2.04 10.72 -9.05
CA VAL A 345 2.61 9.38 -8.97
C VAL A 345 1.98 8.68 -7.76
N ILE A 346 1.32 7.55 -7.97
CA ILE A 346 0.84 6.67 -6.91
C ILE A 346 1.80 5.49 -6.83
N GLY A 347 2.67 5.53 -5.83
CA GLY A 347 3.70 4.53 -5.60
C GLY A 347 3.19 3.29 -4.86
N VAL A 348 4.10 2.32 -4.69
CA VAL A 348 3.88 1.17 -3.80
C VAL A 348 3.89 1.67 -2.34
N PRO A 349 2.95 1.22 -1.49
CA PRO A 349 2.87 1.68 -0.11
C PRO A 349 4.13 1.32 0.70
N ASN A 350 4.55 2.25 1.57
CA ASN A 350 5.61 2.02 2.54
C ASN A 350 5.13 1.08 3.68
N ARG A 351 6.03 0.69 4.60
CA ARG A 351 5.68 -0.21 5.72
C ARG A 351 4.47 0.27 6.53
N ILE A 352 4.44 1.57 6.84
CA ILE A 352 3.35 2.19 7.62
C ILE A 352 2.03 2.10 6.84
N GLY A 353 2.07 2.41 5.54
CA GLY A 353 0.93 2.32 4.64
C GLY A 353 0.42 0.91 4.47
N ARG A 354 1.31 -0.09 4.33
CA ARG A 354 0.91 -1.50 4.28
C ARG A 354 0.23 -1.95 5.57
N ARG A 355 0.74 -1.53 6.74
CA ARG A 355 0.08 -1.78 8.03
C ARG A 355 -1.32 -1.17 8.07
N GLN A 356 -1.50 0.06 7.60
CA GLN A 356 -2.81 0.72 7.50
C GLN A 356 -3.75 -0.04 6.56
N ILE A 357 -3.28 -0.43 5.37
CA ILE A 357 -4.06 -1.21 4.40
C ILE A 357 -4.48 -2.56 4.99
N LEU A 358 -3.54 -3.29 5.62
CA LEU A 358 -3.84 -4.53 6.32
C LEU A 358 -4.86 -4.33 7.42
N HIS A 359 -4.75 -3.25 8.20
CA HIS A 359 -5.73 -2.90 9.23
C HIS A 359 -7.13 -2.66 8.63
N ILE A 360 -7.23 -1.92 7.52
CA ILE A 360 -8.50 -1.66 6.83
C ILE A 360 -9.16 -2.97 6.36
N HIS A 361 -8.38 -3.87 5.75
CA HIS A 361 -8.93 -5.15 5.26
C HIS A 361 -9.23 -6.15 6.39
N THR A 362 -8.53 -6.05 7.52
CA THR A 362 -8.74 -6.95 8.67
C THR A 362 -9.71 -6.41 9.72
N ARG A 363 -10.15 -5.15 9.64
CA ARG A 363 -11.08 -4.55 10.64
C ARG A 363 -12.40 -5.32 10.79
N SER A 364 -12.85 -5.97 9.72
CA SER A 364 -14.09 -6.77 9.71
C SER A 364 -13.84 -8.25 10.00
N MET A 365 -12.59 -8.66 10.22
CA MET A 365 -12.20 -10.05 10.44
C MET A 365 -11.96 -10.31 11.94
N PRO A 366 -12.47 -11.41 12.51
CA PRO A 366 -12.11 -11.82 13.85
C PRO A 366 -10.67 -12.35 13.85
N LEU A 367 -9.71 -11.50 14.24
CA LEU A 367 -8.30 -11.88 14.34
C LEU A 367 -8.01 -12.55 15.70
N ALA A 368 -7.22 -13.62 15.67
CA ALA A 368 -6.68 -14.21 16.88
C ALA A 368 -5.62 -13.30 17.53
N PRO A 369 -5.39 -13.39 18.85
CA PRO A 369 -4.42 -12.55 19.57
C PRO A 369 -2.97 -12.70 19.07
N ASN A 370 -2.67 -13.80 18.37
CA ASN A 370 -1.35 -14.08 17.81
C ASN A 370 -1.06 -13.32 16.50
N VAL A 371 -2.06 -12.70 15.88
CA VAL A 371 -1.89 -11.97 14.61
C VAL A 371 -1.25 -10.62 14.87
N ASN A 372 -0.05 -10.42 14.33
CA ASN A 372 0.68 -9.16 14.45
C ASN A 372 0.81 -8.48 13.08
N LEU A 373 0.02 -7.41 12.88
CA LEU A 373 0.01 -6.64 11.63
C LEU A 373 1.34 -5.92 11.35
N ASP A 374 2.12 -5.57 12.38
CA ASP A 374 3.44 -4.96 12.17
C ASP A 374 4.41 -5.95 11.55
N LYS A 375 4.42 -7.20 12.00
CA LYS A 375 5.23 -8.28 11.38
C LYS A 375 4.78 -8.58 9.96
N LEU A 376 3.47 -8.62 9.70
CA LEU A 376 2.94 -8.78 8.35
C LEU A 376 3.36 -7.63 7.43
N SER A 377 3.38 -6.39 7.93
CA SER A 377 3.84 -5.22 7.18
C SER A 377 5.35 -5.26 6.85
N GLU A 378 6.14 -5.91 7.69
CA GLU A 378 7.57 -6.14 7.44
C GLU A 378 7.79 -7.15 6.32
N ILE A 379 7.11 -8.30 6.33
CA ILE A 379 7.34 -9.35 5.32
C ILE A 379 6.65 -9.09 3.96
N THR A 380 5.71 -8.15 3.89
CA THR A 380 4.96 -7.77 2.66
C THR A 380 5.69 -6.73 1.80
N HIS A 381 7.00 -6.82 1.64
CA HIS A 381 7.75 -5.89 0.79
C HIS A 381 7.32 -5.99 -0.68
N GLY A 382 7.02 -4.84 -1.30
CA GLY A 382 6.60 -4.78 -2.71
C GLY A 382 5.13 -5.12 -2.97
N TYR A 383 4.36 -5.46 -1.93
CA TYR A 383 2.93 -5.70 -2.07
C TYR A 383 2.17 -4.37 -2.27
N VAL A 384 1.25 -4.36 -3.23
CA VAL A 384 0.32 -3.24 -3.44
C VAL A 384 -0.98 -3.45 -2.66
N GLY A 385 -1.87 -2.46 -2.63
CA GLY A 385 -3.13 -2.54 -1.90
C GLY A 385 -3.98 -3.77 -2.29
N ALA A 386 -4.08 -4.05 -3.59
CA ALA A 386 -4.78 -5.23 -4.10
C ALA A 386 -4.15 -6.56 -3.63
N ASP A 387 -2.82 -6.63 -3.51
CA ASP A 387 -2.16 -7.86 -3.05
C ASP A 387 -2.40 -8.06 -1.54
N LEU A 388 -2.39 -6.98 -0.75
CA LEU A 388 -2.68 -7.04 0.69
C LEU A 388 -4.14 -7.39 0.95
N GLU A 389 -5.06 -6.88 0.13
CA GLU A 389 -6.47 -7.29 0.12
C GLU A 389 -6.59 -8.79 -0.19
N ALA A 390 -5.87 -9.27 -1.21
CA ALA A 390 -5.85 -10.68 -1.58
C ALA A 390 -5.33 -11.55 -0.42
N ILE A 391 -4.25 -11.14 0.26
CA ILE A 391 -3.70 -11.87 1.42
C ILE A 391 -4.75 -11.97 2.53
N ALA A 392 -5.41 -10.87 2.87
CA ALA A 392 -6.42 -10.87 3.92
C ALA A 392 -7.61 -11.78 3.53
N LYS A 393 -8.05 -11.75 2.27
CA LYS A 393 -9.11 -12.62 1.76
C LYS A 393 -8.71 -14.09 1.80
N GLU A 394 -7.50 -14.43 1.35
CA GLU A 394 -7.05 -15.82 1.33
C GLU A 394 -6.86 -16.36 2.75
N ALA A 395 -6.32 -15.57 3.68
CA ALA A 395 -6.24 -15.95 5.09
C ALA A 395 -7.64 -16.25 5.67
N GLY A 396 -8.65 -15.43 5.33
CA GLY A 396 -10.04 -15.70 5.69
C GLY A 396 -10.61 -16.97 5.03
N MET A 397 -10.26 -17.24 3.77
CA MET A 397 -10.68 -18.44 3.06
C MET A 397 -10.03 -19.72 3.61
N ILE A 398 -8.76 -19.67 4.01
CA ILE A 398 -8.06 -20.77 4.66
C ILE A 398 -8.70 -21.09 6.01
N ALA A 399 -8.96 -20.05 6.82
CA ALA A 399 -9.70 -20.21 8.07
C ALA A 399 -11.10 -20.80 7.82
N LEU A 400 -11.82 -20.36 6.79
CA LEU A 400 -13.11 -20.95 6.41
C LEU A 400 -12.97 -22.42 5.99
N ARG A 401 -11.98 -22.79 5.18
CA ARG A 401 -11.73 -24.18 4.75
C ARG A 401 -11.46 -25.11 5.94
N ARG A 402 -10.82 -24.62 7.01
CA ARG A 402 -10.61 -25.35 8.27
C ARG A 402 -11.93 -25.66 8.98
N ILE A 403 -12.86 -24.71 8.98
CA ILE A 403 -14.12 -24.77 9.75
C ILE A 403 -15.26 -25.43 8.94
N LEU A 404 -15.21 -25.34 7.61
CA LEU A 404 -16.25 -25.81 6.71
C LEU A 404 -16.66 -27.29 6.91
N PRO A 405 -15.74 -28.26 7.12
CA PRO A 405 -16.11 -29.66 7.34
C PRO A 405 -17.00 -29.86 8.57
N GLU A 406 -16.76 -29.11 9.64
CA GLU A 406 -17.55 -29.17 10.87
C GLU A 406 -18.93 -28.54 10.71
N ILE A 407 -19.02 -27.46 9.92
CA ILE A 407 -20.29 -26.82 9.56
C ILE A 407 -21.16 -27.77 8.72
N ILE A 408 -20.56 -28.42 7.72
CA ILE A 408 -21.26 -29.39 6.85
C ILE A 408 -21.75 -30.59 7.68
N ALA A 409 -20.94 -31.08 8.62
CA ALA A 409 -21.29 -32.21 9.48
C ALA A 409 -22.49 -31.92 10.41
N LYS A 410 -22.67 -30.67 10.86
CA LYS A 410 -23.75 -30.27 11.77
C LYS A 410 -25.08 -29.94 11.07
N GLY A 411 -25.08 -29.66 9.76
CA GLY A 411 -26.29 -29.43 8.95
C GLY A 411 -27.15 -28.20 9.31
N SER A 412 -26.86 -27.55 10.44
CA SER A 412 -27.49 -26.32 10.95
C SER A 412 -26.39 -25.33 11.34
N TYR A 413 -26.44 -24.11 10.81
CA TYR A 413 -25.45 -23.08 11.06
C TYR A 413 -25.98 -22.09 12.11
N TYR A 414 -25.37 -22.08 13.29
CA TYR A 414 -25.55 -21.05 14.30
C TYR A 414 -24.19 -20.37 14.55
N PRO A 415 -24.08 -19.04 14.38
CA PRO A 415 -22.83 -18.31 14.63
C PRO A 415 -22.33 -18.38 16.08
N GLU A 416 -23.16 -18.88 17.01
CA GLU A 416 -22.91 -18.90 18.45
C GLU A 416 -22.48 -20.26 18.99
N ASP A 417 -22.17 -21.24 18.13
CA ASP A 417 -21.70 -22.54 18.62
C ASP A 417 -20.29 -22.38 19.24
N PRO A 418 -20.12 -22.51 20.57
CA PRO A 418 -18.84 -22.26 21.24
C PRO A 418 -17.76 -23.29 20.87
N ALA A 419 -18.11 -24.30 20.07
CA ALA A 419 -17.20 -25.29 19.54
C ALA A 419 -16.45 -24.84 18.26
N LEU A 420 -16.92 -23.79 17.56
CA LEU A 420 -16.31 -23.33 16.31
C LEU A 420 -15.47 -22.07 16.55
N ASP A 421 -14.15 -22.21 16.48
CA ASP A 421 -13.23 -21.07 16.55
C ASP A 421 -13.19 -20.36 15.19
N PHE A 422 -13.96 -19.28 15.07
CA PHE A 422 -14.05 -18.47 13.85
C PHE A 422 -12.85 -17.53 13.65
N GLN A 423 -11.81 -17.61 14.47
CA GLN A 423 -10.69 -16.67 14.41
C GLN A 423 -9.70 -17.00 13.29
N VAL A 424 -9.21 -15.96 12.63
CA VAL A 424 -8.11 -16.02 11.67
C VAL A 424 -6.80 -15.93 12.44
N THR A 425 -5.91 -16.90 12.22
CA THR A 425 -4.64 -17.04 12.93
C THR A 425 -3.47 -16.55 12.09
N MET A 426 -2.31 -16.32 12.74
CA MET A 426 -1.08 -15.95 12.04
C MET A 426 -0.61 -17.02 11.03
N GLU A 427 -0.91 -18.30 11.29
CA GLU A 427 -0.57 -19.41 10.39
C GLU A 427 -1.35 -19.33 9.08
N ASP A 428 -2.63 -18.93 9.13
CA ASP A 428 -3.47 -18.73 7.95
C ASP A 428 -2.88 -17.64 7.03
N PHE A 429 -2.32 -16.56 7.62
CA PHE A 429 -1.59 -15.53 6.86
C PHE A 429 -0.29 -16.06 6.25
N ILE A 430 0.47 -16.88 6.98
CA ILE A 430 1.72 -17.49 6.48
C ILE A 430 1.43 -18.44 5.31
N GLU A 431 0.32 -19.17 5.36
CA GLU A 431 -0.11 -20.04 4.28
C GLU A 431 -0.60 -19.24 3.06
N ALA A 432 -1.33 -18.13 3.28
CA ALA A 432 -1.73 -17.22 2.20
C ALA A 432 -0.53 -16.66 1.41
N PHE A 433 0.63 -16.42 2.05
CA PHE A 433 1.85 -16.00 1.35
C PHE A 433 2.43 -17.04 0.40
N LYS A 434 2.07 -18.32 0.53
CA LYS A 434 2.54 -19.37 -0.41
C LYS A 434 1.82 -19.29 -1.75
N GLU A 435 0.58 -18.79 -1.77
CA GLU A 435 -0.24 -18.70 -2.98
C GLU A 435 -0.18 -17.32 -3.64
N ILE A 436 0.02 -16.25 -2.86
CA ILE A 436 -0.03 -14.88 -3.35
C ILE A 436 1.38 -14.31 -3.51
N GLU A 437 1.75 -13.99 -4.74
CA GLU A 437 2.99 -13.27 -5.08
C GLU A 437 2.77 -11.76 -5.21
N PRO A 438 3.77 -10.92 -4.84
CA PRO A 438 3.66 -9.46 -4.95
C PRO A 438 3.59 -8.98 -6.40
N SER A 439 2.61 -8.13 -6.70
CA SER A 439 2.41 -7.58 -8.04
C SER A 439 3.46 -6.56 -8.46
N ALA A 440 4.01 -5.75 -7.54
CA ALA A 440 5.05 -4.78 -7.90
C ALA A 440 6.42 -5.43 -8.14
N THR A 441 6.70 -6.58 -7.50
CA THR A 441 7.98 -7.30 -7.64
C THR A 441 8.00 -8.21 -8.87
N ARG A 442 6.88 -8.37 -9.59
CA ARG A 442 6.84 -9.07 -10.88
C ARG A 442 7.71 -8.38 -11.96
N GLU A 443 8.03 -7.10 -11.78
CA GLU A 443 8.90 -6.35 -12.70
C GLU A 443 10.39 -6.39 -12.30
N PHE A 444 10.78 -6.11 -11.04
CA PHE A 444 12.18 -6.14 -10.56
C PHE A 444 12.29 -6.49 -9.06
N LEU A 445 13.35 -7.21 -8.66
CA LEU A 445 13.58 -7.67 -7.28
C LEU A 445 14.18 -6.55 -6.42
N ALA A 446 13.32 -5.74 -5.80
CA ALA A 446 13.72 -4.78 -4.77
C ALA A 446 13.65 -5.43 -3.38
N GLU A 447 14.78 -5.58 -2.71
CA GLU A 447 14.91 -6.25 -1.43
C GLU A 447 15.73 -5.41 -0.44
N ARG A 448 15.45 -5.53 0.87
CA ARG A 448 16.33 -5.03 1.93
C ARG A 448 16.97 -6.23 2.63
N PRO A 449 18.18 -6.64 2.23
CA PRO A 449 18.83 -7.79 2.84
C PRO A 449 19.14 -7.50 4.33
N VAL A 450 18.93 -8.50 5.18
CA VAL A 450 19.29 -8.45 6.62
C VAL A 450 20.79 -8.73 6.82
N LEU A 451 21.46 -9.23 5.80
CA LEU A 451 22.88 -9.61 5.81
C LEU A 451 23.76 -8.37 6.08
N GLN A 452 24.71 -8.50 7.01
CA GLN A 452 25.68 -7.44 7.33
C GLN A 452 27.11 -7.86 6.94
N PHE A 453 28.07 -6.92 6.98
CA PHE A 453 29.47 -7.25 6.66
C PHE A 453 30.12 -8.27 7.62
N LYS A 454 29.55 -8.45 8.81
CA LYS A 454 29.95 -9.45 9.80
C LYS A 454 29.63 -10.89 9.37
N ASP A 455 28.61 -11.04 8.53
CA ASP A 455 28.10 -12.34 8.06
C ASP A 455 28.81 -12.81 6.78
N VAL A 456 29.78 -12.03 6.29
CA VAL A 456 30.64 -12.36 5.14
C VAL A 456 32.03 -12.69 5.68
N GLY A 457 32.65 -13.80 5.28
CA GLY A 457 34.02 -14.13 5.70
C GLY A 457 35.07 -13.43 4.84
N GLY A 458 36.18 -12.99 5.43
CA GLY A 458 37.32 -12.41 4.70
C GLY A 458 37.08 -11.04 4.06
N LEU A 459 37.84 -10.74 2.99
CA LEU A 459 37.76 -9.53 2.17
C LEU A 459 37.93 -8.22 2.96
N LYS A 460 38.84 -8.22 3.95
CA LYS A 460 39.03 -7.10 4.88
C LYS A 460 39.37 -5.78 4.16
N SER A 461 40.19 -5.83 3.12
CA SER A 461 40.55 -4.66 2.30
C SER A 461 39.33 -4.07 1.60
N ILE A 462 38.57 -4.91 0.89
CA ILE A 462 37.37 -4.51 0.15
C ILE A 462 36.31 -3.94 1.10
N LYS A 463 36.04 -4.62 2.22
CA LYS A 463 35.08 -4.15 3.23
C LYS A 463 35.47 -2.80 3.81
N ARG A 464 36.76 -2.55 4.06
CA ARG A 464 37.24 -1.23 4.54
C ARG A 464 36.94 -0.14 3.52
N THR A 465 37.21 -0.38 2.24
CA THR A 465 36.90 0.56 1.15
C THR A 465 35.39 0.82 1.04
N LEU A 466 34.56 -0.22 1.03
CA LEU A 466 33.10 -0.07 0.97
C LEU A 466 32.53 0.65 2.20
N THR A 467 33.05 0.34 3.40
CA THR A 467 32.65 1.02 4.64
C THR A 467 33.02 2.50 4.61
N ALA A 468 34.19 2.85 4.05
CA ALA A 468 34.59 4.24 3.87
C ALA A 468 33.61 4.97 2.94
N ILE A 469 33.26 4.37 1.79
CA ILE A 469 32.30 4.95 0.83
C ILE A 469 30.92 5.17 1.47
N LEU A 470 30.40 4.18 2.20
CA LEU A 470 29.09 4.29 2.90
C LEU A 470 29.08 5.30 4.04
N ARG A 471 30.15 5.39 4.84
CA ARG A 471 30.21 6.36 5.95
C ARG A 471 30.32 7.80 5.44
N LEU A 472 31.03 7.98 4.33
CA LEU A 472 31.21 9.27 3.69
C LEU A 472 29.92 9.74 2.97
N SER A 473 29.08 8.82 2.50
CA SER A 473 27.80 9.15 1.84
C SER A 473 26.75 9.71 2.80
N SER A 474 26.63 9.13 3.99
CA SER A 474 25.52 9.43 4.91
C SER A 474 25.79 10.63 5.85
N ARG A 475 27.05 10.98 6.14
CA ARG A 475 27.39 11.97 7.19
C ARG A 475 28.08 13.25 6.70
N TYR A 476 28.64 13.27 5.48
CA TYR A 476 29.57 14.34 5.08
C TYR A 476 29.37 14.84 3.63
N HIS A 477 28.12 14.96 3.17
CA HIS A 477 27.82 15.52 1.85
C HIS A 477 28.48 16.90 1.63
N SER A 478 28.51 17.73 2.67
CA SER A 478 29.15 19.06 2.67
C SER A 478 30.67 19.04 2.52
N LEU A 479 31.35 17.95 2.91
CA LEU A 479 32.81 17.83 2.76
C LEU A 479 33.20 17.63 1.28
N TYR A 480 32.39 16.93 0.49
CA TYR A 480 32.66 16.76 -0.94
C TYR A 480 32.50 18.06 -1.72
N GLU A 481 31.44 18.82 -1.45
CA GLU A 481 31.24 20.14 -2.07
C GLU A 481 32.39 21.11 -1.74
N SER A 482 32.87 21.09 -0.49
CA SER A 482 33.99 21.95 -0.06
C SER A 482 35.35 21.52 -0.59
N SER A 483 35.54 20.24 -0.93
CA SER A 483 36.81 19.68 -1.43
C SER A 483 36.89 19.59 -2.96
N GLY A 484 35.79 19.90 -3.67
CA GLY A 484 35.73 19.83 -5.12
C GLY A 484 35.82 18.41 -5.69
N MET A 485 35.69 17.38 -4.84
CA MET A 485 35.68 15.99 -5.28
C MET A 485 34.27 15.52 -5.62
N ALA A 486 34.13 14.75 -6.70
CA ALA A 486 32.88 14.06 -7.01
C ALA A 486 32.72 12.84 -6.08
N PHE A 487 31.52 12.64 -5.54
CA PHE A 487 31.20 11.45 -4.76
C PHE A 487 31.29 10.20 -5.67
N PRO A 488 31.95 9.11 -5.25
CA PRO A 488 32.05 7.91 -6.05
C PRO A 488 30.72 7.18 -6.08
N LYS A 489 30.09 7.12 -7.26
CA LYS A 489 28.71 6.61 -7.43
C LYS A 489 28.67 5.23 -8.06
N SER A 490 29.76 4.80 -8.68
CA SER A 490 29.79 3.58 -9.48
C SER A 490 30.95 2.65 -9.08
N LEU A 491 30.59 1.41 -8.76
CA LEU A 491 31.51 0.38 -8.29
C LEU A 491 31.42 -0.84 -9.21
N LEU A 492 32.57 -1.38 -9.59
CA LEU A 492 32.66 -2.62 -10.38
C LEU A 492 33.35 -3.71 -9.56
N PHE A 493 32.66 -4.84 -9.35
CA PHE A 493 33.19 -6.04 -8.72
C PHE A 493 33.70 -7.00 -9.80
N THR A 494 34.97 -7.38 -9.70
CA THR A 494 35.66 -8.24 -10.68
C THR A 494 36.24 -9.47 -10.00
N GLY A 495 36.44 -10.59 -10.70
CA GLY A 495 37.08 -11.79 -10.13
C GLY A 495 36.45 -13.12 -10.58
N PRO A 496 36.91 -14.28 -10.08
CA PRO A 496 36.32 -15.57 -10.40
C PRO A 496 34.86 -15.69 -9.91
N SER A 497 34.09 -16.59 -10.53
CA SER A 497 32.76 -16.95 -10.03
C SER A 497 32.85 -17.60 -8.66
N GLY A 498 31.83 -17.42 -7.82
CA GLY A 498 31.77 -18.04 -6.49
C GLY A 498 32.60 -17.36 -5.39
N THR A 499 33.21 -16.20 -5.68
CA THR A 499 33.95 -15.38 -4.71
C THR A 499 33.07 -14.53 -3.79
N GLY A 500 31.75 -14.60 -3.95
CA GLY A 500 30.79 -13.91 -3.07
C GLY A 500 30.50 -12.45 -3.44
N LYS A 501 30.64 -12.05 -4.71
CA LYS A 501 30.34 -10.69 -5.18
C LYS A 501 28.89 -10.28 -4.91
N THR A 502 27.93 -11.12 -5.32
CA THR A 502 26.50 -10.95 -5.06
C THR A 502 26.22 -10.90 -3.56
N LEU A 503 26.91 -11.74 -2.78
CA LEU A 503 26.76 -11.81 -1.32
C LEU A 503 27.29 -10.55 -0.63
N LEU A 504 28.42 -9.98 -1.09
CA LEU A 504 28.95 -8.73 -0.58
C LEU A 504 28.07 -7.53 -0.95
N ALA A 505 27.49 -7.51 -2.16
CA ALA A 505 26.54 -6.47 -2.56
C ALA A 505 25.29 -6.46 -1.65
N ARG A 506 24.77 -7.64 -1.31
CA ARG A 506 23.68 -7.79 -0.33
C ARG A 506 24.11 -7.33 1.07
N ALA A 507 25.30 -7.71 1.53
CA ALA A 507 25.81 -7.27 2.82
C ALA A 507 26.00 -5.75 2.91
N MET A 508 26.42 -5.11 1.81
CA MET A 508 26.57 -3.66 1.70
C MET A 508 25.21 -2.94 1.84
N ALA A 509 24.16 -3.48 1.23
CA ALA A 509 22.81 -2.92 1.36
C ALA A 509 22.21 -3.10 2.76
N GLY A 510 22.48 -4.23 3.43
CA GLY A 510 22.03 -4.45 4.80
C GLY A 510 22.75 -3.57 5.82
N GLU A 511 24.04 -3.30 5.62
CA GLU A 511 24.81 -2.37 6.46
C GLU A 511 24.36 -0.92 6.31
N SER A 512 24.03 -0.48 5.08
CA SER A 512 23.57 0.88 4.81
C SER A 512 22.08 1.10 5.11
N GLY A 513 21.30 0.03 5.20
CA GLY A 513 19.83 0.08 5.29
C GLY A 513 19.16 0.53 3.99
N PHE A 514 19.90 0.61 2.88
CA PHE A 514 19.38 1.02 1.58
C PHE A 514 18.63 -0.13 0.91
N THR A 515 17.65 0.23 0.07
CA THR A 515 16.95 -0.76 -0.76
C THR A 515 17.89 -1.26 -1.85
N LEU A 516 18.08 -2.58 -1.95
CA LEU A 516 18.85 -3.22 -3.02
C LEU A 516 17.92 -3.56 -4.17
N ILE A 517 18.21 -3.07 -5.37
CA ILE A 517 17.51 -3.44 -6.60
C ILE A 517 18.44 -4.37 -7.37
N THR A 518 18.10 -5.66 -7.45
CA THR A 518 18.90 -6.64 -8.18
C THR A 518 18.36 -6.85 -9.59
N VAL A 519 19.26 -6.82 -10.57
CA VAL A 519 18.92 -7.04 -11.98
C VAL A 519 19.92 -8.01 -12.59
N ASP A 520 19.41 -9.14 -13.07
CA ASP A 520 20.20 -10.15 -13.75
C ASP A 520 20.34 -9.78 -15.23
N GLY A 521 21.57 -9.65 -15.73
CA GLY A 521 21.84 -9.25 -17.11
C GLY A 521 21.10 -10.08 -18.18
N PRO A 522 21.09 -11.42 -18.10
CA PRO A 522 20.35 -12.27 -19.05
C PRO A 522 18.83 -12.03 -19.04
N ARG A 523 18.24 -11.63 -17.89
CA ARG A 523 16.78 -11.41 -17.79
C ARG A 523 16.31 -10.17 -18.54
N LEU A 524 17.17 -9.19 -18.73
CA LEU A 524 16.85 -7.99 -19.52
C LEU A 524 16.64 -8.31 -21.00
N PHE A 525 17.29 -9.35 -21.53
CA PHE A 525 17.14 -9.79 -22.91
C PHE A 525 15.88 -10.63 -23.15
N SER A 526 15.51 -11.50 -22.19
CA SER A 526 14.40 -12.43 -22.37
C SER A 526 13.01 -11.81 -22.20
N LYS A 527 12.86 -10.85 -21.28
CA LYS A 527 11.56 -10.18 -21.03
C LYS A 527 11.18 -9.16 -22.10
N TRP A 528 12.17 -8.59 -22.81
CA TRP A 528 11.98 -7.45 -23.72
C TRP A 528 12.48 -7.78 -25.12
N LEU A 529 11.79 -8.69 -25.81
CA LEU A 529 12.04 -9.01 -27.22
C LEU A 529 11.88 -7.76 -28.10
N GLY A 530 12.99 -7.07 -28.39
CA GLY A 530 13.05 -5.92 -29.29
C GLY A 530 13.13 -4.53 -28.62
N GLU A 531 12.95 -4.41 -27.29
CA GLU A 531 12.96 -3.11 -26.57
C GLU A 531 13.84 -3.10 -25.30
N SER A 532 14.93 -3.88 -25.28
CA SER A 532 15.82 -3.99 -24.11
C SER A 532 16.43 -2.66 -23.63
N GLU A 533 16.47 -1.61 -24.47
CA GLU A 533 16.86 -0.24 -24.09
C GLU A 533 15.86 0.42 -23.12
N LYS A 534 14.55 0.21 -23.34
CA LYS A 534 13.51 0.79 -22.49
C LYS A 534 13.52 0.14 -21.12
N GLY A 535 13.64 -1.19 -21.05
CA GLY A 535 13.75 -1.91 -19.79
C GLY A 535 14.93 -1.43 -18.94
N LEU A 536 16.09 -1.18 -19.55
CA LEU A 536 17.23 -0.59 -18.83
C LEU A 536 16.91 0.82 -18.30
N ARG A 537 16.28 1.67 -19.11
CA ARG A 537 15.87 3.02 -18.69
C ARG A 537 14.88 3.01 -17.53
N GLU A 538 13.92 2.09 -17.56
CA GLU A 538 12.94 1.90 -16.49
C GLU A 538 13.60 1.48 -15.18
N VAL A 539 14.58 0.58 -15.22
CA VAL A 539 15.38 0.19 -14.04
C VAL A 539 16.05 1.39 -13.39
N PHE A 540 16.76 2.22 -14.18
CA PHE A 540 17.43 3.40 -13.63
C PHE A 540 16.44 4.47 -13.16
N LYS A 541 15.30 4.62 -13.84
CA LYS A 541 14.21 5.52 -13.41
C LYS A 541 13.62 5.06 -12.08
N MET A 542 13.36 3.77 -11.92
CA MET A 542 12.88 3.18 -10.67
C MET A 542 13.89 3.37 -9.54
N ALA A 543 15.19 3.15 -9.80
CA ALA A 543 16.26 3.40 -8.84
C ALA A 543 16.26 4.87 -8.39
N LYS A 544 16.15 5.82 -9.33
CA LYS A 544 16.03 7.25 -9.03
C LYS A 544 14.80 7.58 -8.16
N HIS A 545 13.66 6.91 -8.39
CA HIS A 545 12.44 7.08 -7.58
C HIS A 545 12.51 6.41 -6.20
N THR A 546 13.30 5.34 -6.06
CA THR A 546 13.44 4.54 -4.83
C THR A 546 14.61 5.01 -3.96
N SER A 547 15.17 6.18 -4.25
CA SER A 547 16.25 6.81 -3.50
C SER A 547 15.89 6.96 -2.01
N PRO A 548 16.79 6.59 -1.07
CA PRO A 548 18.14 6.05 -1.27
C PRO A 548 18.18 4.54 -1.58
N CYS A 549 18.92 4.14 -2.62
CA CYS A 549 19.01 2.75 -3.05
C CYS A 549 20.38 2.34 -3.61
N ILE A 550 20.64 1.03 -3.61
CA ILE A 550 21.78 0.40 -4.30
C ILE A 550 21.23 -0.37 -5.51
N LEU A 551 21.63 0.02 -6.71
CA LEU A 551 21.29 -0.70 -7.94
C LEU A 551 22.41 -1.70 -8.26
N PHE A 552 22.10 -2.99 -8.18
CA PHE A 552 23.05 -4.09 -8.42
C PHE A 552 22.76 -4.82 -9.73
N LEU A 553 23.69 -4.75 -10.68
CA LEU A 553 23.67 -5.52 -11.92
C LEU A 553 24.67 -6.68 -11.84
N ASP A 554 24.16 -7.90 -11.84
CA ASP A 554 24.99 -9.10 -11.95
C ASP A 554 25.21 -9.47 -13.44
N GLU A 555 26.36 -10.05 -13.74
CA GLU A 555 26.77 -10.44 -15.10
C GLU A 555 26.66 -9.30 -16.13
N ILE A 556 27.19 -8.11 -15.79
CA ILE A 556 27.17 -6.93 -16.67
C ILE A 556 27.83 -7.18 -18.05
N ASP A 557 28.71 -8.18 -18.16
CA ASP A 557 29.31 -8.61 -19.42
C ASP A 557 28.31 -9.18 -20.43
N SER A 558 27.15 -9.68 -19.97
CA SER A 558 26.05 -10.07 -20.86
C SER A 558 25.40 -8.85 -21.53
N ILE A 559 25.33 -7.72 -20.82
CA ILE A 559 24.71 -6.47 -21.29
C ILE A 559 25.70 -5.65 -22.12
N ALA A 560 26.97 -5.64 -21.70
CA ALA A 560 28.00 -4.79 -22.26
C ALA A 560 29.27 -5.52 -22.72
N PRO A 561 29.16 -6.49 -23.65
CA PRO A 561 30.31 -7.19 -24.21
C PRO A 561 31.16 -6.27 -25.10
N ILE A 562 32.43 -6.65 -25.32
CA ILE A 562 33.33 -5.99 -26.27
C ILE A 562 32.68 -5.95 -27.66
N ARG A 563 32.81 -4.80 -28.31
CA ARG A 563 32.44 -4.58 -29.71
C ARG A 563 33.25 -5.49 -30.62
N ARG A 564 32.72 -6.66 -30.97
CA ARG A 564 33.29 -7.50 -32.02
C ARG A 564 32.96 -6.88 -33.38
N VAL A 565 33.98 -6.72 -34.21
CA VAL A 565 33.90 -6.09 -35.55
C VAL A 565 33.39 -7.07 -36.63
N TYR A 566 33.09 -8.32 -36.28
CA TYR A 566 32.64 -9.33 -37.26
C TYR A 566 31.11 -9.41 -37.36
N GLY A 567 30.63 -9.27 -38.60
CA GLY A 567 29.24 -9.01 -38.98
C GLY A 567 28.20 -10.03 -38.49
N GLY A 568 27.15 -9.47 -37.89
CA GLY A 568 25.89 -10.12 -37.54
C GLY A 568 24.93 -9.06 -36.98
N ASP A 569 23.65 -9.11 -37.39
CA ASP A 569 22.61 -8.13 -37.04
C ASP A 569 22.34 -7.98 -35.53
N GLU A 570 22.76 -8.93 -34.70
CA GLU A 570 22.66 -8.87 -33.24
C GLU A 570 23.51 -7.73 -32.61
N SER A 571 24.55 -7.26 -33.32
CA SER A 571 25.45 -6.21 -32.82
C SER A 571 24.76 -4.86 -32.58
N GLY A 572 23.67 -4.54 -33.30
CA GLY A 572 22.99 -3.26 -33.19
C GLY A 572 22.15 -3.07 -31.92
N VAL A 573 21.58 -4.15 -31.37
CA VAL A 573 20.78 -4.08 -30.12
C VAL A 573 21.71 -3.92 -28.92
N THR A 574 22.76 -4.73 -28.84
CA THR A 574 23.72 -4.69 -27.73
C THR A 574 24.49 -3.37 -27.69
N GLN A 575 24.87 -2.81 -28.84
CA GLN A 575 25.51 -1.49 -28.89
C GLN A 575 24.59 -0.36 -28.38
N ARG A 576 23.30 -0.41 -28.71
CA ARG A 576 22.32 0.56 -28.19
C ARG A 576 22.18 0.44 -26.67
N MET A 577 22.20 -0.78 -26.14
CA MET A 577 22.14 -1.06 -24.70
C MET A 577 23.37 -0.54 -23.96
N VAL A 578 24.58 -0.76 -24.49
CA VAL A 578 25.82 -0.19 -23.94
C VAL A 578 25.76 1.34 -23.93
N ASN A 579 25.37 1.95 -25.05
CA ASN A 579 25.28 3.41 -25.13
C ASN A 579 24.23 3.97 -24.15
N GLN A 580 23.11 3.29 -23.96
CA GLN A 580 22.09 3.67 -22.98
C GLN A 580 22.62 3.53 -21.55
N LEU A 581 23.32 2.44 -21.22
CA LEU A 581 23.96 2.27 -19.91
C LEU A 581 24.94 3.40 -19.61
N LEU A 582 25.78 3.76 -20.59
CA LEU A 582 26.72 4.88 -20.45
C LEU A 582 26.00 6.21 -20.17
N ARG A 583 24.89 6.48 -20.86
CA ARG A 583 24.07 7.69 -20.62
C ARG A 583 23.47 7.70 -19.22
N GLU A 584 22.98 6.57 -18.73
CA GLU A 584 22.41 6.49 -17.38
C GLU A 584 23.50 6.65 -16.30
N LEU A 585 24.70 6.09 -16.49
CA LEU A 585 25.83 6.29 -15.59
C LEU A 585 26.27 7.76 -15.52
N ASP A 586 26.31 8.44 -16.66
CA ASP A 586 26.60 9.88 -16.70
C ASP A 586 25.48 10.69 -16.01
N ALA A 587 24.22 10.30 -16.16
CA ALA A 587 23.09 10.95 -15.50
C ALA A 587 23.03 10.70 -13.98
N LEU A 588 23.59 9.58 -13.48
CA LEU A 588 23.64 9.31 -12.03
C LEU A 588 24.57 10.28 -11.28
N LYS A 589 25.48 10.97 -11.97
CA LYS A 589 26.33 12.00 -11.36
C LYS A 589 25.55 13.14 -10.71
N ASP A 590 24.31 13.39 -11.13
CA ASP A 590 23.46 14.44 -10.58
C ASP A 590 22.62 13.96 -9.37
N PHE A 591 22.50 12.65 -9.14
CA PHE A 591 21.68 12.07 -8.06
C PHE A 591 22.57 11.58 -6.91
N ASN A 592 22.45 12.18 -5.73
CA ASN A 592 23.42 11.97 -4.63
C ASN A 592 23.19 10.72 -3.78
N GLU A 593 22.06 10.02 -3.98
CA GLU A 593 21.60 8.95 -3.07
C GLU A 593 21.41 7.59 -3.78
N VAL A 594 21.85 7.46 -5.03
CA VAL A 594 21.82 6.20 -5.78
C VAL A 594 23.25 5.70 -5.99
N ILE A 595 23.55 4.51 -5.47
CA ILE A 595 24.84 3.84 -5.68
C ILE A 595 24.65 2.75 -6.74
N PHE A 596 25.45 2.81 -7.79
CA PHE A 596 25.46 1.81 -8.85
C PHE A 596 26.57 0.79 -8.63
N LEU A 597 26.21 -0.50 -8.58
CA LEU A 597 27.12 -1.60 -8.35
C LEU A 597 26.95 -2.62 -9.48
N ALA A 598 28.04 -2.98 -10.13
CA ALA A 598 28.03 -4.00 -11.17
C ALA A 598 29.01 -5.13 -10.82
N ALA A 599 28.68 -6.37 -11.16
CA ALA A 599 29.56 -7.51 -11.01
C ALA A 599 29.83 -8.18 -12.38
N THR A 600 31.08 -8.55 -12.62
CA THR A 600 31.47 -9.38 -13.77
C THR A 600 32.48 -10.43 -13.35
N ASN A 601 32.39 -11.63 -13.94
CA ASN A 601 33.42 -12.64 -13.79
C ASN A 601 34.60 -12.44 -14.75
N ARG A 602 34.39 -11.64 -15.81
CA ARG A 602 35.30 -11.51 -16.95
C ARG A 602 35.40 -10.07 -17.40
N VAL A 603 36.35 -9.34 -16.79
CA VAL A 603 36.63 -7.94 -17.16
C VAL A 603 37.12 -7.83 -18.61
N ASP A 604 37.80 -8.88 -19.10
CA ASP A 604 38.28 -9.00 -20.47
C ASP A 604 37.16 -9.02 -21.51
N LEU A 605 35.91 -9.28 -21.12
CA LEU A 605 34.77 -9.27 -22.03
C LEU A 605 34.00 -7.94 -22.03
N LEU A 606 34.31 -6.99 -21.14
CA LEU A 606 33.58 -5.73 -21.05
C LEU A 606 34.02 -4.70 -22.09
N ASP A 607 33.08 -3.89 -22.59
CA ASP A 607 33.41 -2.74 -23.44
C ASP A 607 34.38 -1.80 -22.69
N PRO A 608 35.59 -1.52 -23.23
CA PRO A 608 36.56 -0.62 -22.61
C PRO A 608 36.02 0.78 -22.34
N ALA A 609 34.95 1.18 -23.01
CA ALA A 609 34.22 2.40 -22.71
C ALA A 609 33.81 2.47 -21.23
N LEU A 610 33.32 1.39 -20.63
CA LEU A 610 32.88 1.38 -19.24
C LEU A 610 34.03 1.63 -18.26
N LEU A 611 35.24 1.20 -18.59
CA LEU A 611 36.44 1.30 -17.75
C LEU A 611 37.14 2.67 -17.82
N ARG A 612 36.63 3.60 -18.63
CA ARG A 612 37.20 4.96 -18.72
C ARG A 612 36.87 5.78 -17.48
N ALA A 613 37.77 6.69 -17.13
CA ALA A 613 37.63 7.59 -15.99
C ALA A 613 36.29 8.35 -16.01
N GLY A 614 35.62 8.41 -14.86
CA GLY A 614 34.32 9.06 -14.68
C GLY A 614 33.10 8.20 -14.99
N ARG A 615 33.25 6.88 -15.14
CA ARG A 615 32.13 5.93 -15.35
C ARG A 615 32.04 4.89 -14.25
N PHE A 616 33.10 4.11 -14.05
CA PHE A 616 33.32 3.34 -12.83
C PHE A 616 34.42 4.02 -12.02
N ASP A 617 34.07 4.47 -10.82
CA ASP A 617 34.99 5.22 -9.95
C ASP A 617 35.94 4.26 -9.21
N TYR A 618 35.45 3.07 -8.83
CA TYR A 618 36.26 2.01 -8.23
C TYR A 618 36.03 0.67 -8.90
N ILE A 619 37.14 -0.03 -9.12
CA ILE A 619 37.17 -1.43 -9.55
C ILE A 619 37.75 -2.24 -8.40
N LEU A 620 36.96 -3.16 -7.86
CA LEU A 620 37.30 -3.99 -6.72
C LEU A 620 37.47 -5.43 -7.20
N GLU A 621 38.71 -5.92 -7.11
CA GLU A 621 39.08 -7.26 -7.55
C GLU A 621 38.97 -8.28 -6.41
N PHE A 622 38.22 -9.35 -6.67
CA PHE A 622 38.01 -10.48 -5.78
C PHE A 622 38.97 -11.60 -6.18
N THR A 623 39.88 -11.93 -5.28
CA THR A 623 40.80 -13.06 -5.43
C THR A 623 40.28 -14.29 -4.70
N ALA A 624 40.91 -15.45 -4.93
CA ALA A 624 40.67 -16.61 -4.10
C ALA A 624 41.04 -16.30 -2.63
N PRO A 625 40.27 -16.82 -1.65
CA PRO A 625 40.47 -16.51 -0.25
C PRO A 625 41.76 -17.13 0.28
N THR A 626 42.48 -16.36 1.10
CA THR A 626 43.68 -16.79 1.83
C THR A 626 43.34 -17.83 2.90
N LEU A 627 44.35 -18.44 3.55
CA LEU A 627 44.12 -19.41 4.63
C LEU A 627 43.29 -18.81 5.78
N GLU A 628 43.68 -17.62 6.25
CA GLU A 628 42.94 -16.90 7.31
C GLU A 628 41.49 -16.59 6.90
N GLU A 629 41.28 -16.16 5.65
CA GLU A 629 39.93 -15.85 5.16
C GLU A 629 39.07 -17.11 5.04
N ARG A 630 39.64 -18.26 4.68
CA ARG A 630 38.92 -19.53 4.62
C ARG A 630 38.48 -19.99 6.01
N GLU A 631 39.34 -19.84 7.02
CA GLU A 631 38.96 -20.10 8.41
C GLU A 631 37.78 -19.21 8.85
N GLU A 632 37.80 -17.92 8.51
CA GLU A 632 36.69 -17.00 8.80
C GLU A 632 35.40 -17.43 8.08
N ILE A 633 35.48 -17.85 6.81
CA ILE A 633 34.34 -18.34 6.04
C ILE A 633 33.75 -19.60 6.69
N PHE A 634 34.59 -20.57 7.06
CA PHE A 634 34.15 -21.78 7.76
C PHE A 634 33.49 -21.45 9.10
N LYS A 635 34.07 -20.53 9.87
CA LYS A 635 33.51 -20.11 11.15
C LYS A 635 32.08 -19.55 11.02
N ILE A 636 31.82 -18.77 9.97
CA ILE A 636 30.49 -18.20 9.74
C ILE A 636 29.48 -19.28 9.37
N TYR A 637 29.81 -20.16 8.42
CA TYR A 637 28.90 -21.23 8.00
C TYR A 637 28.67 -22.30 9.06
N LEU A 638 29.63 -22.50 9.97
CA LEU A 638 29.56 -23.50 11.04
C LEU A 638 29.08 -22.94 12.39
N SER A 639 28.96 -21.61 12.54
CA SER A 639 28.43 -20.97 13.76
C SER A 639 27.04 -21.48 14.21
N PRO A 640 26.10 -21.85 13.33
CA PRO A 640 24.79 -22.37 13.76
C PRO A 640 24.77 -23.88 14.02
N LEU A 641 25.92 -24.58 13.96
CA LEU A 641 25.97 -26.06 13.98
C LEU A 641 26.63 -26.59 15.26
N ASN A 642 26.09 -27.73 15.75
CA ASN A 642 26.71 -28.53 16.80
C ASN A 642 27.86 -29.35 16.21
N LEU A 643 29.08 -28.84 16.35
CA LEU A 643 30.31 -29.52 15.94
C LEU A 643 30.79 -30.48 17.04
N ALA A 644 31.35 -31.62 16.63
CA ALA A 644 32.09 -32.49 17.53
C ALA A 644 33.48 -31.88 17.85
N GLU A 645 34.05 -32.25 19.01
CA GLU A 645 35.33 -31.73 19.50
C GLU A 645 36.54 -32.09 18.59
N ASP A 646 36.34 -33.02 17.66
CA ASP A 646 37.33 -33.48 16.68
C ASP A 646 37.49 -32.55 15.46
N VAL A 647 36.62 -31.54 15.31
CA VAL A 647 36.62 -30.62 14.16
C VAL A 647 37.50 -29.40 14.44
N ASN A 648 38.64 -29.31 13.75
CA ASN A 648 39.52 -28.15 13.80
C ASN A 648 39.44 -27.32 12.50
N LEU A 649 39.03 -26.06 12.62
CA LEU A 649 38.82 -25.14 11.49
C LEU A 649 40.10 -24.85 10.70
N SER A 650 41.26 -24.77 11.37
CA SER A 650 42.53 -24.49 10.71
C SER A 650 42.96 -25.65 9.81
N GLN A 651 42.73 -26.89 10.25
CA GLN A 651 43.03 -28.07 9.43
C GLN A 651 42.11 -28.18 8.21
N LEU A 652 40.84 -27.80 8.35
CA LEU A 652 39.90 -27.74 7.22
C LEU A 652 40.29 -26.65 6.21
N ALA A 653 40.77 -25.50 6.69
CA ALA A 653 41.28 -24.43 5.83
C ALA A 653 42.54 -24.87 5.08
N GLU A 654 43.48 -25.57 5.71
CA GLU A 654 44.66 -26.13 5.02
C GLU A 654 44.25 -27.11 3.91
N GLN A 655 43.29 -27.99 4.19
CA GLN A 655 42.84 -29.01 3.23
C GLN A 655 42.01 -28.47 2.06
N THR A 656 41.54 -27.23 2.12
CA THR A 656 40.70 -26.61 1.08
C THR A 656 41.46 -25.59 0.23
N GLU A 657 42.74 -25.87 -0.07
CA GLU A 657 43.58 -24.98 -0.88
C GLU A 657 42.95 -24.67 -2.24
N ASN A 658 42.94 -23.38 -2.62
CA ASN A 658 42.32 -22.85 -3.83
C ASN A 658 40.79 -23.03 -3.92
N PHE A 659 40.10 -23.25 -2.80
CA PHE A 659 38.64 -23.29 -2.80
C PHE A 659 38.06 -21.88 -2.73
N VAL A 660 37.00 -21.64 -3.49
CA VAL A 660 36.26 -20.38 -3.49
C VAL A 660 35.13 -20.42 -2.44
N GLY A 661 34.61 -19.27 -2.02
CA GLY A 661 33.57 -19.17 -0.98
C GLY A 661 32.35 -20.07 -1.23
N SER A 662 31.87 -20.16 -2.48
CA SER A 662 30.76 -21.05 -2.85
C SER A 662 31.11 -22.54 -2.75
N GLU A 663 32.38 -22.91 -2.97
CA GLU A 663 32.83 -24.30 -2.82
C GLU A 663 32.93 -24.69 -1.34
N ILE A 664 33.38 -23.76 -0.49
CA ILE A 664 33.41 -23.94 0.97
C ILE A 664 31.99 -24.08 1.54
N GLU A 665 31.06 -23.25 1.06
CA GLU A 665 29.64 -23.38 1.40
C GLU A 665 29.09 -24.76 0.98
N ALA A 666 29.42 -25.21 -0.23
CA ALA A 666 29.02 -26.53 -0.72
C ALA A 666 29.60 -27.67 0.13
N VAL A 667 30.85 -27.57 0.58
CA VAL A 667 31.46 -28.53 1.53
C VAL A 667 30.68 -28.58 2.84
N CYS A 668 30.33 -27.43 3.42
CA CYS A 668 29.56 -27.37 4.67
C CYS A 668 28.16 -27.99 4.51
N LYS A 669 27.46 -27.68 3.40
CA LYS A 669 26.14 -28.26 3.10
C LYS A 669 26.20 -29.77 2.89
N LYS A 670 27.21 -30.26 2.17
CA LYS A 670 27.41 -31.70 1.94
C LYS A 670 27.77 -32.45 3.22
N ALA A 671 28.68 -31.91 4.04
CA ALA A 671 29.03 -32.52 5.31
C ALA A 671 27.79 -32.67 6.21
N ARG A 672 26.90 -31.68 6.21
CA ARG A 672 25.62 -31.76 6.93
C ARG A 672 24.70 -32.84 6.36
N LEU A 673 24.62 -32.97 5.04
CA LEU A 673 23.77 -33.97 4.40
C LEU A 673 24.27 -35.39 4.70
N ILE A 674 25.58 -35.62 4.63
CA ILE A 674 26.20 -36.91 4.99
C ILE A 674 25.96 -37.22 6.47
N ALA A 675 26.09 -36.22 7.36
CA ALA A 675 25.79 -36.40 8.78
C ALA A 675 24.31 -36.76 9.03
N LEU A 676 23.38 -36.16 8.27
CA LEU A 676 21.96 -36.49 8.33
C LEU A 676 21.67 -37.89 7.80
N GLU A 677 22.27 -38.29 6.68
CA GLU A 677 22.12 -39.65 6.12
C GLU A 677 22.60 -40.71 7.11
N GLN A 678 23.77 -40.51 7.73
CA GLN A 678 24.27 -41.41 8.76
C GLN A 678 23.35 -41.44 9.99
N PHE A 679 22.87 -40.28 10.43
CA PHE A 679 21.90 -40.22 11.52
C PHE A 679 20.60 -40.98 11.23
N PHE A 680 20.08 -40.94 9.99
CA PHE A 680 18.89 -41.72 9.62
C PHE A 680 19.16 -43.23 9.62
N ILE A 681 20.31 -43.67 9.11
CA ILE A 681 20.70 -45.08 9.14
C ILE A 681 20.84 -45.56 10.59
N ASP A 682 21.54 -44.78 11.42
CA ASP A 682 21.72 -45.10 12.85
C ASP A 682 20.40 -45.09 13.61
N ALA A 683 19.44 -44.22 13.25
CA ALA A 683 18.12 -44.15 13.86
C ALA A 683 17.19 -45.30 13.41
N GLU A 684 17.34 -45.82 12.19
CA GLU A 684 16.64 -47.03 11.74
C GLU A 684 17.19 -48.30 12.41
N GLU A 685 18.50 -48.35 12.71
CA GLU A 685 19.15 -49.46 13.41
C GLU A 685 18.96 -49.41 14.94
N ALA A 686 18.83 -48.22 15.53
CA ALA A 686 18.62 -48.01 16.96
C ALA A 686 17.12 -47.96 17.32
N PHE A 687 16.58 -49.02 17.92
CA PHE A 687 15.27 -49.01 18.60
C PHE A 687 15.31 -48.17 19.90
N GLY A 688 15.56 -46.85 19.83
CA GLY A 688 15.73 -45.97 21.00
C GLY A 688 15.68 -44.46 20.69
N GLU A 689 16.03 -43.61 21.67
CA GLU A 689 16.11 -42.16 21.48
C GLU A 689 17.18 -41.80 20.43
N PRO A 690 16.86 -40.91 19.47
CA PRO A 690 17.80 -40.55 18.41
C PRO A 690 19.07 -39.91 18.99
N PRO A 691 20.27 -40.30 18.51
CA PRO A 691 21.52 -39.67 18.96
C PRO A 691 21.58 -38.18 18.60
N ASP A 692 22.35 -37.40 19.38
CA ASP A 692 22.59 -35.99 19.10
C ASP A 692 23.24 -35.82 17.71
N LEU A 693 22.60 -35.08 16.78
CA LEU A 693 23.17 -34.83 15.45
C LEU A 693 24.45 -33.98 15.59
N ARG A 694 25.61 -34.63 15.46
CA ARG A 694 26.93 -33.99 15.50
C ARG A 694 27.67 -34.23 14.19
N ILE A 695 28.21 -33.16 13.63
CA ILE A 695 29.04 -33.25 12.42
C ILE A 695 30.48 -33.52 12.87
N THR A 696 31.04 -34.62 12.39
CA THR A 696 32.38 -35.09 12.73
C THR A 696 33.37 -34.75 11.62
N ARG A 697 34.67 -34.93 11.91
CA ARG A 697 35.73 -34.69 10.92
C ARG A 697 35.63 -35.59 9.69
N SER A 698 35.14 -36.83 9.82
CA SER A 698 35.02 -37.75 8.68
C SER A 698 34.04 -37.23 7.64
N HIS A 699 32.91 -36.64 8.06
CA HIS A 699 31.92 -36.03 7.17
C HIS A 699 32.52 -34.90 6.33
N PHE A 700 33.37 -34.07 6.93
CA PHE A 700 34.05 -32.99 6.21
C PHE A 700 35.09 -33.52 5.21
N LEU A 701 35.86 -34.56 5.57
CA LEU A 701 36.84 -35.16 4.67
C LEU A 701 36.18 -35.76 3.42
N GLU A 702 35.05 -36.46 3.62
CA GLU A 702 34.26 -37.03 2.53
C GLU A 702 33.64 -35.93 1.64
N ALA A 703 33.08 -34.88 2.25
CA ALA A 703 32.54 -33.73 1.53
C ALA A 703 33.60 -32.98 0.71
N ILE A 704 34.82 -32.84 1.23
CA ILE A 704 35.96 -32.24 0.51
C ILE A 704 36.35 -33.12 -0.69
N ALA A 705 36.46 -34.44 -0.51
CA ALA A 705 36.80 -35.37 -1.58
C ALA A 705 35.78 -35.31 -2.74
N LEU A 706 34.49 -35.35 -2.42
CA LEU A 706 33.40 -35.24 -3.40
C LEU A 706 33.41 -33.89 -4.14
N THR A 707 33.78 -32.81 -3.45
CA THR A 707 33.83 -31.47 -4.06
C THR A 707 35.05 -31.31 -4.97
N ARG A 708 36.19 -31.94 -4.65
CA ARG A 708 37.36 -32.02 -5.55
C ARG A 708 37.05 -32.82 -6.82
N LEU A 709 36.38 -33.97 -6.69
CA LEU A 709 35.93 -34.78 -7.84
C LEU A 709 35.04 -33.96 -8.80
N MET A 710 34.08 -33.20 -8.26
CA MET A 710 33.21 -32.35 -9.07
C MET A 710 33.97 -31.24 -9.82
N ARG A 711 35.04 -30.71 -9.22
CA ARG A 711 35.90 -29.68 -9.83
C ARG A 711 36.72 -30.26 -10.99
N GLU A 712 37.17 -31.50 -10.86
CA GLU A 712 37.90 -32.21 -11.92
C GLU A 712 37.00 -32.58 -13.09
N THR A 713 35.73 -32.95 -12.85
CA THR A 713 34.76 -33.23 -13.92
C THR A 713 34.26 -31.99 -14.67
N LYS A 714 34.46 -30.79 -14.11
CA LYS A 714 34.04 -29.50 -14.72
C LYS A 714 35.15 -28.79 -15.49
N LYS A 715 36.41 -29.21 -15.31
CA LYS A 715 37.54 -28.77 -16.15
C LYS A 715 37.58 -29.63 -17.41
#